data_AF-A0AAW2F4E9-F1
#
_entry.id   AF-A0AAW2F4E9-F1
#
_cell.length_a   1.000
_cell.length_b   1.000
_cell.length_c   1.000
_cell.angle_alpha   90.00
_cell.angle_beta   90.00
_cell.angle_gamma   90.00
#
_symmetry.space_group_name_H-M   'P 1'
#
loop_
_entity.id
_entity.type
_entity.pdbx_description
1 polymer ?
#
loop_
_entity_poly.entity_id
_entity_poly.type
_entity_poly.pdbx_seq_one_letter_code
_entity_poly.pdbx_strand_id
1 'polypeptide(L)'
;MVRQNAVIVKNATKRYGKGELVLDNLNMTVSKSSIYGLLGASGCGKTTLLSCLVGIRHLNDGEISVLNEKQTSKKFIILGPRVGYMPQETSLIGEFSVSDAFYYFGRINGLDNTEIELKQEFFSKLLQLPSSSHLLKNMSGGEKRRVSFAVALIHHPELLILDEPTVGMDSIMRDNIWNYLIKITKEEGITVLITTHYIEETKNADKIGLMRDGKMLTESSPQQLLERFECSLLEEAFIKLCDVQNNAVTLNEAQRSEPESTSSDVLNQDQDQDNNYYTETNEIPVCKTVTERRVSRWKKFKALVIKNGIQVLRNYAGLVFAILFPLLQGGLFFFSIGNNPKDLMIGIVNDEAGNCNYDKNYGYIWGDEITCHFNNLSCRFANNINSSIATQIYYDNVLEAKNDVRKGQITGVMYFGQNFSKALEVRVNDITAADDLDFIDSEIQVFLDMSDHVIGSFMKEKLFKRFIEIYKSIMKDCQLSPKLAYIPIQFEDPLYGTEDLTYADFIVPTYIIILIFFLANTVSTALIISDRLQGLWDRSIVQGVKSEEILLSHIFIQSIIVLIHTTMLYLLYFPIWGLECKGSIFMLIIIVFLNGFCGLMYGFFLSVILNNYTMAFYGSIGSMFPLFALNGGVWPLEGLPIVLRWISYMMPVTLPSASVRAIVYKGSSIFDSDVYVGLLVNCVWILLYLAISIFGIRRLKSL
;
A
#
# COMPACT_ATOMS: atom_id res chain seq x y z
N MET A 1 39.59 42.20 -1.13
CA MET A 1 38.87 41.15 -1.87
C MET A 1 37.55 40.85 -1.15
N VAL A 2 36.40 41.23 -1.72
CA VAL A 2 35.09 40.87 -1.15
C VAL A 2 34.90 39.36 -1.37
N ARG A 3 34.94 38.56 -0.29
CA ARG A 3 34.66 37.12 -0.39
C ARG A 3 33.22 36.93 -0.85
N GLN A 4 33.00 36.23 -1.97
CA GLN A 4 31.66 35.83 -2.39
C GLN A 4 31.09 34.83 -1.38
N ASN A 5 29.80 34.97 -1.04
CA ASN A 5 29.12 34.08 -0.11
C ASN A 5 28.44 32.91 -0.84
N ALA A 6 28.54 31.71 -0.26
CA ALA A 6 27.86 30.51 -0.75
C ALA A 6 26.46 30.39 -0.16
N VAL A 7 26.27 30.73 1.12
CA VAL A 7 24.97 30.68 1.80
C VAL A 7 24.77 31.97 2.57
N ILE A 8 23.58 32.56 2.44
CA ILE A 8 23.14 33.72 3.21
C ILE A 8 21.73 33.43 3.72
N VAL A 9 21.56 33.53 5.03
CA VAL A 9 20.28 33.42 5.72
C VAL A 9 19.99 34.77 6.37
N LYS A 10 18.81 35.33 6.10
CA LYS A 10 18.38 36.62 6.65
C LYS A 10 17.06 36.47 7.39
N ASN A 11 17.04 36.85 8.66
CA ASN A 11 15.87 36.89 9.55
C ASN A 11 15.04 35.60 9.48
N ALA A 12 15.69 34.44 9.43
CA ALA A 12 15.00 33.18 9.26
C ALA A 12 14.19 32.81 10.50
N THR A 13 12.89 32.63 10.31
CA THR A 13 11.95 32.26 11.36
C THR A 13 11.18 30.99 10.99
N LYS A 14 11.15 30.00 11.90
CA LYS A 14 10.44 28.74 11.71
C LYS A 14 9.68 28.34 12.98
N ARG A 15 8.42 27.94 12.80
CA ARG A 15 7.51 27.39 13.82
C ARG A 15 6.90 26.08 13.31
N TYR A 16 6.63 25.14 14.22
CA TYR A 16 5.86 23.93 13.90
C TYR A 16 4.44 24.02 14.48
N GLY A 17 3.43 23.89 13.61
CA GLY A 17 2.02 23.93 14.00
C GLY A 17 1.62 25.24 14.68
N LYS A 18 0.83 25.16 15.76
CA LYS A 18 0.50 26.30 16.63
C LYS A 18 1.54 26.53 17.75
N GLY A 19 2.65 25.81 17.74
CA GLY A 19 3.58 25.70 18.85
C GLY A 19 4.82 26.60 18.80
N GLU A 20 5.85 26.12 19.51
CA GLU A 20 7.10 26.78 19.86
C GLU A 20 7.98 27.16 18.65
N LEU A 21 8.78 28.21 18.84
CA LEU A 21 9.58 28.83 17.81
C LEU A 21 10.94 28.12 17.74
N VAL A 22 11.24 27.46 16.61
CA VAL A 22 12.44 26.63 16.45
C VAL A 22 13.63 27.43 15.90
N LEU A 23 13.35 28.43 15.06
CA LEU A 23 14.36 29.40 14.58
C LEU A 23 13.80 30.79 14.80
N ASP A 24 14.55 31.66 15.50
CA ASP A 24 14.15 33.03 15.85
C ASP A 24 15.09 34.05 15.21
N ASN A 25 14.62 34.72 14.15
CA ASN A 25 15.33 35.79 13.44
C ASN A 25 16.81 35.47 13.17
N LEU A 26 17.09 34.24 12.72
CA LEU A 26 18.45 33.76 12.57
C LEU A 26 19.11 34.35 11.33
N ASN A 27 20.33 34.88 11.51
CA ASN A 27 21.19 35.39 10.45
C ASN A 27 22.45 34.52 10.36
N MET A 28 22.83 34.09 9.16
CA MET A 28 23.98 33.23 8.94
C MET A 28 24.63 33.55 7.59
N THR A 29 25.95 33.60 7.56
CA THR A 29 26.72 33.84 6.33
C THR A 29 27.89 32.88 6.18
N VAL A 30 27.84 32.08 5.12
CA VAL A 30 28.89 31.11 4.75
C VAL A 30 29.62 31.63 3.52
N SER A 31 30.92 31.86 3.64
CA SER A 31 31.77 32.27 2.52
C SER A 31 32.09 31.09 1.60
N LYS A 32 32.26 31.34 0.30
CA LYS A 32 32.70 30.31 -0.65
C LYS A 32 34.09 29.78 -0.28
N SER A 33 34.32 28.51 -0.58
CA SER A 33 35.62 27.82 -0.38
C SER A 33 36.13 27.92 1.05
N SER A 34 35.21 27.81 2.01
CA SER A 34 35.52 27.79 3.45
C SER A 34 34.72 26.70 4.16
N ILE A 35 35.23 26.26 5.30
CA ILE A 35 34.55 25.33 6.20
C ILE A 35 33.84 26.13 7.29
N TYR A 36 32.52 25.97 7.34
CA TYR A 36 31.66 26.55 8.37
C TYR A 36 31.17 25.47 9.34
N GLY A 37 31.54 25.61 10.61
CA GLY A 37 31.07 24.74 11.70
C GLY A 37 29.86 25.33 12.42
N LEU A 38 28.70 24.69 12.29
CA LEU A 38 27.49 25.05 13.04
C LEU A 38 27.39 24.19 14.31
N LEU A 39 27.61 24.83 15.46
CA LEU A 39 27.59 24.22 16.78
C LEU A 39 26.29 24.54 17.51
N GLY A 40 25.87 23.65 18.39
CA GLY A 40 24.75 23.91 19.28
C GLY A 40 24.28 22.66 20.00
N ALA A 41 23.52 22.86 21.09
CA ALA A 41 22.92 21.76 21.84
C ALA A 41 21.96 20.92 20.99
N SER A 42 21.69 19.69 21.41
CA SER A 42 20.63 18.86 20.82
C SER A 42 19.28 19.59 20.94
N GLY A 43 18.51 19.63 19.85
CA GLY A 43 17.21 20.29 19.83
C GLY A 43 17.22 21.81 19.57
N CYS A 44 18.38 22.48 19.47
CA CYS A 44 18.39 23.93 19.26
C CYS A 44 17.91 24.40 17.87
N GLY A 45 17.71 23.47 16.91
CA GLY A 45 17.18 23.77 15.57
C GLY A 45 18.15 23.54 14.39
N LYS A 46 19.38 23.04 14.62
CA LYS A 46 20.41 22.82 13.57
C LYS A 46 19.90 22.04 12.35
N THR A 47 19.36 20.85 12.57
CA THR A 47 18.81 20.00 11.50
C THR A 47 17.61 20.64 10.80
N THR A 48 16.81 21.45 11.52
CA THR A 48 15.73 22.24 10.92
C THR A 48 16.28 23.32 10.00
N LEU A 49 17.34 24.03 10.40
CA LEU A 49 18.01 25.03 9.57
C LEU A 49 18.60 24.38 8.31
N LEU A 50 19.34 23.27 8.47
CA LEU A 50 19.88 22.53 7.32
C LEU A 50 18.79 22.07 6.36
N SER A 51 17.67 21.54 6.88
CA SER A 51 16.50 21.14 6.07
C SER A 51 15.90 22.31 5.29
N CYS A 52 15.94 23.53 5.84
CA CYS A 52 15.51 24.74 5.13
C CYS A 52 16.54 25.18 4.08
N LEU A 53 17.84 25.02 4.33
CA LEU A 53 18.91 25.36 3.38
C LEU A 53 18.85 24.47 2.13
N VAL A 54 18.75 23.15 2.31
CA VAL A 54 18.57 22.21 1.19
C VAL A 54 17.15 22.24 0.64
N GLY A 55 16.24 22.89 1.36
CA GLY A 55 14.89 23.19 0.92
C GLY A 55 13.90 22.00 1.01
N ILE A 56 14.18 21.03 1.89
CA ILE A 56 13.18 20.03 2.26
C ILE A 56 12.01 20.69 3.01
N ARG A 57 12.28 21.76 3.79
CA ARG A 57 11.28 22.49 4.59
C ARG A 57 11.24 23.98 4.25
N HIS A 58 10.09 24.62 4.47
CA HIS A 58 9.91 26.06 4.27
C HIS A 58 10.08 26.86 5.56
N LEU A 59 10.68 28.04 5.47
CA LEU A 59 10.60 29.06 6.51
C LEU A 59 9.21 29.67 6.59
N ASN A 60 8.82 30.11 7.78
CA ASN A 60 7.60 30.91 7.96
C ASN A 60 7.83 32.37 7.56
N ASP A 61 9.01 32.91 7.88
CA ASP A 61 9.44 34.27 7.52
C ASP A 61 10.96 34.33 7.30
N GLY A 62 11.43 35.33 6.56
CA GLY A 62 12.83 35.52 6.19
C GLY A 62 13.21 35.00 4.79
N GLU A 63 14.50 35.14 4.46
CA GLU A 63 15.05 34.78 3.14
C GLU A 63 16.29 33.88 3.27
N ILE A 64 16.40 32.87 2.40
CA ILE A 64 17.59 32.04 2.25
C ILE A 64 18.10 32.19 0.81
N SER A 65 19.39 32.41 0.63
CA SER A 65 20.05 32.29 -0.67
C SER A 65 21.21 31.31 -0.60
N VAL A 66 21.20 30.33 -1.50
CA VAL A 66 22.24 29.28 -1.60
C VAL A 66 22.82 29.34 -3.01
N LEU A 67 24.14 29.41 -3.15
CA LEU A 67 24.87 29.49 -4.42
C LEU A 67 24.32 30.55 -5.40
N ASN A 68 24.02 31.75 -4.88
CA ASN A 68 23.40 32.89 -5.57
C ASN A 68 21.94 32.66 -6.02
N GLU A 69 21.33 31.55 -5.65
CA GLU A 69 19.94 31.23 -5.90
C GLU A 69 19.09 31.58 -4.67
N LYS A 70 18.19 32.56 -4.81
CA LYS A 70 17.30 32.99 -3.72
C LYS A 70 16.10 32.05 -3.59
N GLN A 71 16.00 31.39 -2.44
CA GLN A 71 14.81 30.67 -2.02
C GLN A 71 13.87 31.62 -1.26
N THR A 72 12.60 31.60 -1.63
CA THR A 72 11.53 32.35 -0.93
C THR A 72 10.41 31.40 -0.56
N SER A 73 9.51 31.81 0.32
CA SER A 73 8.32 31.04 0.70
C SER A 73 7.46 30.61 -0.51
N LYS A 74 7.60 31.26 -1.67
CA LYS A 74 6.84 30.99 -2.91
C LYS A 74 7.63 30.30 -4.02
N LYS A 75 8.97 30.33 -4.00
CA LYS A 75 9.81 29.80 -5.09
C LYS A 75 10.89 28.89 -4.53
N PHE A 76 10.73 27.62 -4.84
CA PHE A 76 11.69 26.57 -4.50
C PHE A 76 12.77 26.45 -5.56
N ILE A 77 14.01 26.18 -5.14
CA ILE A 77 15.10 25.92 -6.06
C ILE A 77 15.68 24.55 -5.79
N ILE A 78 15.62 23.72 -6.82
CA ILE A 78 16.23 22.40 -6.81
C ILE A 78 17.73 22.62 -7.07
N LEU A 79 18.50 22.63 -5.99
CA LEU A 79 19.96 22.82 -6.01
C LEU A 79 20.68 21.74 -6.85
N GLY A 80 20.09 20.55 -6.94
CA GLY A 80 20.48 19.53 -7.89
C GLY A 80 21.89 18.99 -7.60
N PRO A 81 22.70 18.69 -8.64
CA PRO A 81 24.04 18.15 -8.46
C PRO A 81 25.04 19.16 -7.88
N ARG A 82 24.70 20.45 -7.74
CA ARG A 82 25.61 21.46 -7.19
C ARG A 82 25.81 21.33 -5.68
N VAL A 83 24.88 20.63 -5.01
CA VAL A 83 24.90 20.44 -3.55
C VAL A 83 25.05 18.97 -3.19
N GLY A 84 25.97 18.68 -2.28
CA GLY A 84 26.08 17.39 -1.62
C GLY A 84 25.40 17.46 -0.27
N TYR A 85 24.51 16.52 0.04
CA TYR A 85 23.79 16.51 1.31
C TYR A 85 23.91 15.15 1.99
N MET A 86 24.32 15.19 3.26
CA MET A 86 24.33 14.06 4.18
C MET A 86 23.40 14.36 5.36
N PRO A 87 22.23 13.71 5.44
CA PRO A 87 21.33 13.83 6.59
C PRO A 87 21.88 13.13 7.85
N GLN A 88 21.29 13.46 9.01
CA GLN A 88 21.70 12.90 10.30
C GLN A 88 21.45 11.39 10.37
N GLU A 89 20.29 10.93 9.90
CA GLU A 89 20.07 9.53 9.60
C GLU A 89 20.73 9.21 8.26
N THR A 90 21.40 8.07 8.14
CA THR A 90 22.27 7.82 6.98
C THR A 90 21.52 7.82 5.64
N SER A 91 20.19 7.66 5.64
CA SER A 91 19.32 7.63 4.46
C SER A 91 19.91 6.83 3.29
N LEU A 92 20.13 5.55 3.58
CA LEU A 92 20.65 4.54 2.66
C LEU A 92 19.66 3.37 2.60
N ILE A 93 19.59 2.68 1.46
CA ILE A 93 18.71 1.53 1.24
C ILE A 93 19.36 0.29 1.84
N GLY A 94 18.70 -0.38 2.78
CA GLY A 94 19.26 -1.55 3.46
C GLY A 94 19.60 -2.71 2.52
N GLU A 95 18.83 -2.90 1.45
CA GLU A 95 18.97 -3.96 0.46
C GLU A 95 20.13 -3.74 -0.53
N PHE A 96 20.72 -2.55 -0.54
CA PHE A 96 21.83 -2.22 -1.42
C PHE A 96 23.14 -2.85 -0.93
N SER A 97 24.04 -3.12 -1.87
CA SER A 97 25.46 -3.26 -1.54
C SER A 97 26.13 -1.88 -1.48
N VAL A 98 27.37 -1.82 -0.98
CA VAL A 98 28.17 -0.59 -1.08
C VAL A 98 28.25 -0.11 -2.53
N SER A 99 28.54 -1.00 -3.49
CA SER A 99 28.59 -0.63 -4.92
C SER A 99 27.27 -0.07 -5.45
N ASP A 100 26.12 -0.62 -5.05
CA ASP A 100 24.81 -0.15 -5.53
C ASP A 100 24.49 1.26 -5.02
N ALA A 101 24.93 1.60 -3.80
CA ALA A 101 24.77 2.95 -3.27
C ALA A 101 25.59 3.96 -4.07
N PHE A 102 26.88 3.67 -4.32
CA PHE A 102 27.72 4.52 -5.17
C PHE A 102 27.13 4.64 -6.59
N TYR A 103 26.63 3.54 -7.14
CA TYR A 103 25.97 3.53 -8.44
C TYR A 103 24.73 4.43 -8.46
N TYR A 104 23.78 4.24 -7.54
CA TYR A 104 22.53 4.99 -7.53
C TYR A 104 22.75 6.51 -7.44
N PHE A 105 23.54 6.94 -6.44
CA PHE A 105 23.78 8.35 -6.19
C PHE A 105 24.70 8.98 -7.24
N GLY A 106 25.68 8.24 -7.75
CA GLY A 106 26.49 8.68 -8.88
C GLY A 106 25.65 8.89 -10.15
N ARG A 107 24.74 7.96 -10.46
CA ARG A 107 23.90 8.04 -11.68
C ARG A 107 22.86 9.16 -11.63
N ILE A 108 22.26 9.43 -10.47
CA ILE A 108 21.34 10.57 -10.30
C ILE A 108 22.05 11.91 -10.53
N ASN A 109 23.32 11.99 -10.10
CA ASN A 109 24.18 13.16 -10.31
C ASN A 109 24.91 13.16 -11.67
N GLY A 110 24.64 12.16 -12.52
CA GLY A 110 25.06 12.15 -13.92
C GLY A 110 26.44 11.57 -14.20
N LEU A 111 27.03 10.84 -13.25
CA LEU A 111 28.31 10.18 -13.44
C LEU A 111 28.16 8.95 -14.35
N ASP A 112 29.23 8.65 -15.08
CA ASP A 112 29.36 7.42 -15.85
C ASP A 112 29.94 6.29 -15.00
N ASN A 113 29.75 5.04 -15.43
CA ASN A 113 30.10 3.87 -14.61
C ASN A 113 31.60 3.86 -14.23
N THR A 114 32.48 4.24 -15.15
CA THR A 114 33.92 4.32 -14.91
C THR A 114 34.29 5.39 -13.88
N GLU A 115 33.62 6.55 -13.91
CA GLU A 115 33.81 7.60 -12.89
C GLU A 115 33.36 7.09 -11.51
N ILE A 116 32.23 6.39 -11.45
CA ILE A 116 31.67 5.83 -10.21
C ILE A 116 32.63 4.80 -9.62
N GLU A 117 33.16 3.88 -10.42
CA GLU A 117 34.10 2.85 -9.97
C GLU A 117 35.39 3.46 -9.42
N LEU A 118 35.99 4.43 -10.14
CA LEU A 118 37.18 5.13 -9.68
C LEU A 118 36.96 5.89 -8.37
N LYS A 119 35.80 6.56 -8.23
CA LYS A 119 35.43 7.27 -7.00
C LYS A 119 35.18 6.29 -5.86
N GLN A 120 34.52 5.18 -6.13
CA GLN A 120 34.28 4.15 -5.15
C GLN A 120 35.61 3.58 -4.63
N GLU A 121 36.57 3.27 -5.50
CA GLU A 121 37.88 2.77 -5.07
C GLU A 121 38.63 3.78 -4.20
N PHE A 122 38.61 5.07 -4.61
CA PHE A 122 39.21 6.15 -3.84
C PHE A 122 38.60 6.28 -2.44
N PHE A 123 37.26 6.36 -2.33
CA PHE A 123 36.58 6.50 -1.04
C PHE A 123 36.66 5.23 -0.20
N SER A 124 36.69 4.05 -0.80
CA SER A 124 36.91 2.79 -0.07
C SER A 124 38.26 2.77 0.63
N LYS A 125 39.33 3.27 -0.02
CA LYS A 125 40.67 3.38 0.60
C LYS A 125 40.71 4.46 1.67
N LEU A 126 40.19 5.65 1.38
CA LEU A 126 40.21 6.78 2.30
C LEU A 126 39.41 6.51 3.58
N LEU A 127 38.22 5.92 3.45
CA LEU A 127 37.28 5.74 4.55
C LEU A 127 37.25 4.32 5.11
N GLN A 128 38.14 3.43 4.66
CA GLN A 128 38.18 2.02 5.07
C GLN A 128 36.77 1.39 5.02
N LEU A 129 36.13 1.50 3.85
CA LEU A 129 34.79 0.94 3.65
C LEU A 129 34.89 -0.59 3.53
N PRO A 130 33.84 -1.34 3.96
CA PRO A 130 33.76 -2.77 3.70
C PRO A 130 33.78 -3.11 2.21
N SER A 131 33.84 -4.41 1.91
CA SER A 131 33.85 -4.90 0.53
C SER A 131 32.68 -4.34 -0.29
N SER A 132 32.91 -4.15 -1.58
CA SER A 132 31.93 -3.55 -2.51
C SER A 132 30.60 -4.31 -2.57
N SER A 133 30.64 -5.63 -2.35
CA SER A 133 29.47 -6.52 -2.33
C SER A 133 28.76 -6.61 -0.98
N HIS A 134 29.32 -6.00 0.08
CA HIS A 134 28.74 -6.05 1.41
C HIS A 134 27.40 -5.30 1.45
N LEU A 135 26.36 -5.92 2.03
CA LEU A 135 25.02 -5.34 2.12
C LEU A 135 24.95 -4.27 3.22
N LEU A 136 24.28 -3.16 2.92
CA LEU A 136 24.17 -2.04 3.84
C LEU A 136 23.39 -2.42 5.11
N LYS A 137 22.35 -3.26 5.03
CA LYS A 137 21.60 -3.71 6.21
C LYS A 137 22.46 -4.41 7.27
N ASN A 138 23.54 -5.09 6.87
CA ASN A 138 24.44 -5.84 7.75
C ASN A 138 25.59 -4.99 8.30
N MET A 139 25.69 -3.71 7.92
CA MET A 139 26.76 -2.82 8.37
C MET A 139 26.44 -2.17 9.71
N SER A 140 27.49 -1.92 10.49
CA SER A 140 27.42 -1.09 11.71
C SER A 140 26.99 0.35 11.38
N GLY A 141 26.47 1.07 12.37
CA GLY A 141 26.06 2.47 12.21
C GLY A 141 27.19 3.37 11.70
N GLY A 142 28.40 3.19 12.24
CA GLY A 142 29.59 3.94 11.81
C GLY A 142 29.95 3.68 10.35
N GLU A 143 29.93 2.41 9.91
CA GLU A 143 30.20 2.06 8.51
C GLU A 143 29.15 2.63 7.55
N LYS A 144 27.86 2.58 7.90
CA LYS A 144 26.79 3.23 7.12
C LYS A 144 27.02 4.73 7.00
N ARG A 145 27.51 5.36 8.08
CA ARG A 145 27.80 6.81 8.10
C ARG A 145 28.96 7.15 7.16
N ARG A 146 30.02 6.33 7.13
CA ARG A 146 31.13 6.47 6.17
C ARG A 146 30.67 6.34 4.72
N VAL A 147 29.81 5.36 4.42
CA VAL A 147 29.23 5.23 3.07
C VAL A 147 28.38 6.45 2.72
N SER A 148 27.53 6.90 3.64
CA SER A 148 26.68 8.08 3.40
C SER A 148 27.48 9.34 3.13
N PHE A 149 28.60 9.54 3.85
CA PHE A 149 29.55 10.63 3.63
C PHE A 149 30.20 10.55 2.24
N ALA A 150 30.75 9.38 1.87
CA ALA A 150 31.38 9.17 0.56
C ALA A 150 30.43 9.48 -0.60
N VAL A 151 29.19 9.00 -0.48
CA VAL A 151 28.13 9.16 -1.46
C VAL A 151 27.68 10.62 -1.60
N ALA A 152 27.73 11.42 -0.54
CA ALA A 152 27.41 12.85 -0.61
C ALA A 152 28.46 13.66 -1.39
N LEU A 153 29.68 13.12 -1.50
CA LEU A 153 30.85 13.73 -2.14
C LEU A 153 31.17 13.18 -3.53
N ILE A 154 30.54 12.08 -3.94
CA ILE A 154 30.88 11.32 -5.16
C ILE A 154 30.90 12.19 -6.42
N HIS A 155 30.05 13.21 -6.49
CA HIS A 155 29.82 14.04 -7.66
C HIS A 155 30.51 15.41 -7.65
N HIS A 156 31.40 15.67 -6.68
CA HIS A 156 32.11 16.96 -6.51
C HIS A 156 31.18 18.18 -6.47
N PRO A 157 30.38 18.32 -5.40
CA PRO A 157 29.49 19.48 -5.25
C PRO A 157 30.25 20.79 -5.02
N GLU A 158 29.65 21.92 -5.38
CA GLU A 158 30.13 23.27 -5.03
C GLU A 158 29.93 23.57 -3.54
N LEU A 159 28.84 23.05 -2.97
CA LEU A 159 28.48 23.20 -1.57
C LEU A 159 28.14 21.82 -0.97
N LEU A 160 28.84 21.46 0.09
CA LEU A 160 28.64 20.24 0.85
C LEU A 160 27.99 20.57 2.19
N ILE A 161 26.84 19.97 2.47
CA ILE A 161 26.10 20.13 3.73
C ILE A 161 26.09 18.77 4.44
N LEU A 162 26.70 18.73 5.63
CA LEU A 162 26.89 17.52 6.42
C LEU A 162 26.22 17.68 7.78
N ASP A 163 25.22 16.84 8.06
CA ASP A 163 24.59 16.81 9.36
C ASP A 163 25.27 15.79 10.28
N GLU A 164 26.06 16.26 11.25
CA GLU A 164 26.73 15.43 12.26
C GLU A 164 27.56 14.26 11.66
N PRO A 165 28.44 14.47 10.67
CA PRO A 165 29.02 13.38 9.87
C PRO A 165 29.95 12.43 10.65
N THR A 166 30.54 12.89 11.75
CA THR A 166 31.56 12.21 12.57
C THR A 166 31.00 11.44 13.76
N VAL A 167 29.68 11.52 14.00
CA VAL A 167 29.04 10.92 15.17
C VAL A 167 29.12 9.40 15.14
N GLY A 168 29.58 8.80 16.24
CA GLY A 168 29.75 7.35 16.37
C GLY A 168 30.97 6.80 15.64
N MET A 169 31.89 7.65 15.19
CA MET A 169 33.17 7.25 14.59
C MET A 169 34.32 7.36 15.59
N ASP A 170 35.39 6.59 15.38
CA ASP A 170 36.64 6.67 16.13
C ASP A 170 37.44 7.94 15.80
N SER A 171 38.28 8.40 16.74
CA SER A 171 39.02 9.66 16.61
C SER A 171 39.91 9.73 15.37
N ILE A 172 40.61 8.64 15.04
CA ILE A 172 41.51 8.56 13.88
C ILE A 172 40.73 8.79 12.57
N MET A 173 39.57 8.13 12.43
CA MET A 173 38.75 8.32 11.24
C MET A 173 38.13 9.72 11.15
N ARG A 174 37.82 10.37 12.28
CA ARG A 174 37.38 11.77 12.28
C ARG A 174 38.47 12.69 11.76
N ASP A 175 39.71 12.52 12.23
CA ASP A 175 40.85 13.30 11.77
C ASP A 175 41.09 13.10 10.27
N ASN A 176 40.99 11.86 9.78
CA ASN A 176 41.09 11.56 8.34
C ASN A 176 40.01 12.28 7.51
N ILE A 177 38.76 12.29 8.00
CA ILE A 177 37.66 13.01 7.34
C ILE A 177 37.94 14.52 7.33
N TRP A 178 38.33 15.10 8.46
CA TRP A 178 38.63 16.53 8.58
C TRP A 178 39.80 16.94 7.68
N ASN A 179 40.89 16.17 7.68
CA ASN A 179 42.03 16.40 6.79
C ASN A 179 41.60 16.38 5.32
N TYR A 180 40.71 15.46 4.94
CA TYR A 180 40.16 15.42 3.60
C TYR A 180 39.27 16.63 3.28
N LEU A 181 38.38 17.04 4.20
CA LEU A 181 37.54 18.24 4.03
C LEU A 181 38.37 19.51 3.85
N ILE A 182 39.45 19.67 4.63
CA ILE A 182 40.39 20.79 4.50
C ILE A 182 41.08 20.75 3.14
N LYS A 183 41.51 19.57 2.71
CA LYS A 183 42.16 19.38 1.41
C LYS A 183 41.25 19.79 0.25
N ILE A 184 40.03 19.26 0.17
CA ILE A 184 39.11 19.57 -0.93
C ILE A 184 38.64 21.03 -0.90
N THR A 185 38.52 21.65 0.28
CA THR A 185 38.15 23.06 0.41
C THR A 185 39.26 23.96 -0.17
N LYS A 186 40.54 23.63 0.10
CA LYS A 186 41.70 24.41 -0.36
C LYS A 186 42.08 24.14 -1.81
N GLU A 187 42.06 22.87 -2.24
CA GLU A 187 42.52 22.46 -3.57
C GLU A 187 41.42 22.55 -4.63
N GLU A 188 40.19 22.11 -4.29
CA GLU A 188 39.06 22.04 -5.23
C GLU A 188 38.08 23.21 -5.07
N GLY A 189 38.23 24.04 -4.04
CA GLY A 189 37.39 25.22 -3.79
C GLY A 189 35.97 24.90 -3.30
N ILE A 190 35.72 23.66 -2.85
CA ILE A 190 34.41 23.22 -2.33
C ILE A 190 34.08 23.99 -1.05
N THR A 191 32.82 24.42 -0.89
CA THR A 191 32.36 25.04 0.36
C THR A 191 31.74 23.97 1.27
N VAL A 192 32.12 23.93 2.55
CA VAL A 192 31.62 22.90 3.49
C VAL A 192 30.85 23.56 4.61
N LEU A 193 29.62 23.09 4.84
CA LEU A 193 28.81 23.39 6.01
C LEU A 193 28.64 22.10 6.82
N ILE A 194 29.18 22.08 8.03
CA ILE A 194 29.15 20.92 8.91
C ILE A 194 28.43 21.29 10.21
N THR A 195 27.47 20.49 10.64
CA THR A 195 26.97 20.53 12.01
C THR A 195 27.71 19.51 12.85
N THR A 196 28.01 19.87 14.09
CA THR A 196 28.57 18.94 15.07
C THR A 196 28.15 19.39 16.46
N HIS A 197 28.05 18.43 17.38
CA HIS A 197 27.94 18.71 18.81
C HIS A 197 29.29 18.58 19.52
N TYR A 198 30.34 18.14 18.81
CA TYR A 198 31.70 18.09 19.32
C TYR A 198 32.41 19.41 19.02
N ILE A 199 32.59 20.23 20.06
CA ILE A 199 33.21 21.54 19.96
C ILE A 199 34.62 21.46 19.35
N GLU A 200 35.43 20.52 19.81
CA GLU A 200 36.81 20.30 19.37
C GLU A 200 36.95 20.10 17.84
N GLU A 201 35.96 19.51 17.18
CA GLU A 201 36.01 19.28 15.74
C GLU A 201 36.06 20.59 14.95
N THR A 202 35.48 21.66 15.49
CA THR A 202 35.38 22.95 14.80
C THR A 202 36.62 23.83 14.94
N LYS A 203 37.63 23.39 15.70
CA LYS A 203 38.91 24.09 15.82
C LYS A 203 39.57 24.33 14.46
N ASN A 204 39.37 23.40 13.52
CA ASN A 204 39.93 23.46 12.17
C ASN A 204 38.98 24.14 11.15
N ALA A 205 37.84 24.67 11.58
CA ALA A 205 36.91 25.40 10.71
C ALA A 205 37.37 26.85 10.51
N ASP A 206 37.07 27.43 9.34
CA ASP A 206 37.39 28.82 9.05
C ASP A 206 36.46 29.79 9.81
N LYS A 207 35.21 29.38 10.01
CA LYS A 207 34.18 30.15 10.72
C LYS A 207 33.28 29.21 11.51
N ILE A 208 32.89 29.64 12.70
CA ILE A 208 31.98 28.88 13.57
C ILE A 208 30.77 29.72 13.92
N GLY A 209 29.60 29.09 13.86
CA GLY A 209 28.32 29.63 14.31
C GLY A 209 27.83 28.87 15.53
N LEU A 210 27.59 29.57 16.64
CA LEU A 210 27.05 28.98 17.87
C LEU A 210 25.55 29.20 17.99
N MET A 211 24.77 28.13 17.97
CA MET A 211 23.31 28.17 18.00
C MET A 211 22.74 27.60 19.30
N ARG A 212 21.83 28.36 19.92
CA ARG A 212 21.12 27.96 21.14
C ARG A 212 19.70 28.53 21.13
N ASP A 213 18.72 27.71 21.50
CA ASP A 213 17.29 28.07 21.56
C ASP A 213 16.78 28.80 20.30
N GLY A 214 17.15 28.29 19.11
CA GLY A 214 16.75 28.86 17.83
C GLY A 214 17.46 30.16 17.42
N LYS A 215 18.39 30.68 18.23
CA LYS A 215 19.14 31.93 18.01
C LYS A 215 20.61 31.69 17.71
N MET A 216 21.19 32.59 16.93
CA MET A 216 22.63 32.64 16.68
C MET A 216 23.29 33.51 17.75
N LEU A 217 24.14 32.92 18.60
CA LEU A 217 24.84 33.63 19.68
C LEU A 217 26.05 34.39 19.18
N THR A 218 26.83 33.74 18.31
CA THR A 218 28.00 34.34 17.70
C THR A 218 28.30 33.68 16.36
N GLU A 219 28.94 34.44 15.48
CA GLU A 219 29.44 33.98 14.19
C GLU A 219 30.84 34.58 13.98
N SER A 220 31.90 33.80 14.20
CA SER A 220 33.28 34.29 14.19
C SER A 220 34.28 33.17 13.90
N SER A 221 35.55 33.48 13.62
CA SER A 221 36.56 32.43 13.48
C SER A 221 36.92 31.85 14.86
N PRO A 222 37.36 30.58 14.95
CA PRO A 222 37.78 29.99 16.22
C PRO A 222 38.86 30.80 16.94
N GLN A 223 39.85 31.32 16.20
CA GLN A 223 40.93 32.15 16.73
C GLN A 223 40.41 33.46 17.34
N GLN A 224 39.51 34.16 16.64
CA GLN A 224 38.92 35.40 17.14
C GLN A 224 38.08 35.18 18.40
N LEU A 225 37.43 34.02 18.52
CA LEU A 225 36.66 33.69 19.73
C LEU A 225 37.56 33.41 20.92
N LEU A 226 38.66 32.69 20.73
CA LEU A 226 39.65 32.45 21.79
C LEU A 226 40.30 33.75 22.27
N GLU A 227 40.66 34.64 21.34
CA GLU A 227 41.20 35.98 21.65
C GLU A 227 40.18 36.85 22.38
N ARG A 228 38.93 36.88 21.92
CA ARG A 228 37.87 37.73 22.50
C ARG A 228 37.51 37.34 23.94
N PHE A 229 37.56 36.06 24.27
CA PHE A 229 37.18 35.54 25.59
C PHE A 229 38.38 35.20 26.48
N GLU A 230 39.60 35.44 26.00
CA GLU A 230 40.87 35.13 26.69
C GLU A 230 40.89 33.69 27.21
N CYS A 231 40.53 32.74 26.34
CA CYS A 231 40.41 31.32 26.67
C CYS A 231 41.47 30.48 25.95
N SER A 232 41.88 29.38 26.57
CA SER A 232 42.84 28.43 25.97
C SER A 232 42.14 27.33 25.17
N LEU A 233 40.90 27.02 25.55
CA LEU A 233 40.06 26.01 24.93
C LEU A 233 38.78 26.65 24.39
N LEU A 234 38.32 26.13 23.25
CA LEU A 234 37.13 26.65 22.59
C LEU A 234 35.88 26.43 23.47
N GLU A 235 35.86 25.31 24.20
CA GLU A 235 34.83 24.90 25.15
C GLU A 235 34.60 25.94 26.27
N GLU A 236 35.67 26.54 26.80
CA GLU A 236 35.58 27.59 27.82
C GLU A 236 34.90 28.85 27.27
N ALA A 237 35.23 29.22 26.03
CA ALA A 237 34.59 30.35 25.35
C ALA A 237 33.09 30.07 25.09
N PHE A 238 32.72 28.82 24.78
CA PHE A 238 31.32 28.41 24.65
C PHE A 238 30.53 28.52 25.94
N ILE A 239 31.11 28.11 27.07
CA ILE A 239 30.45 28.19 28.38
C ILE A 239 30.21 29.65 28.75
N LYS A 240 31.23 30.52 28.62
CA LYS A 240 31.08 31.96 28.87
C LYS A 240 29.97 32.59 28.03
N LEU A 241 29.88 32.24 26.75
CA LEU A 241 28.81 32.71 25.86
C LEU A 241 27.42 32.24 26.31
N CYS A 242 27.31 31.00 26.77
CA CYS A 242 26.07 30.45 27.31
C CYS A 242 25.64 31.14 28.61
N ASP A 243 26.58 31.48 29.48
CA ASP A 243 26.29 32.17 30.75
C ASP A 243 25.84 33.61 30.54
N VAL A 244 26.47 34.32 29.60
CA VAL A 244 26.04 35.68 29.20
C VAL A 244 24.60 35.66 28.69
N GLN A 245 24.22 34.65 27.89
CA GLN A 245 22.85 34.51 27.43
C GLN A 245 21.89 34.20 28.59
N ASN A 246 22.24 33.28 29.49
CA ASN A 246 21.40 32.96 30.65
C ASN A 246 21.13 34.22 31.47
N ASN A 247 22.17 35.00 31.79
CA ASN A 247 22.04 36.25 32.54
C ASN A 247 21.21 37.31 31.81
N ALA A 248 21.32 37.40 30.48
CA ALA A 248 20.48 38.29 29.67
C ALA A 248 19.00 37.84 29.64
N VAL A 249 18.72 36.54 29.72
CA VAL A 249 17.35 36.02 29.84
C VAL A 249 16.79 36.31 31.23
N THR A 250 17.56 36.13 32.31
CA THR A 250 17.12 36.45 33.68
C THR A 250 16.80 37.94 33.86
N LEU A 251 17.56 38.83 33.21
CA LEU A 251 17.30 40.28 33.21
C LEU A 251 16.04 40.65 32.42
N ASN A 252 15.80 39.99 31.27
CA ASN A 252 14.60 40.20 30.47
C ASN A 252 13.33 39.60 31.11
N GLU A 253 13.46 38.57 31.94
CA GLU A 253 12.36 38.03 32.74
C GLU A 253 12.05 38.93 33.96
N ALA A 254 13.08 39.52 34.58
CA ALA A 254 12.91 40.51 35.66
C ALA A 254 12.29 41.85 35.17
N GLN A 255 12.48 42.22 33.90
CA GLN A 255 11.88 43.42 33.29
C GLN A 255 10.47 43.18 32.71
N ARG A 256 9.98 41.94 32.66
CA ARG A 256 8.61 41.62 32.20
C ARG A 256 7.56 41.68 33.32
N SER A 257 7.96 41.99 34.55
CA SER A 257 7.07 42.12 35.70
C SER A 257 6.93 43.57 36.15
N GLU A 258 6.51 44.47 35.25
CA GLU A 258 5.93 45.79 35.61
C GLU A 258 5.25 46.42 34.37
N PRO A 259 3.94 46.74 34.41
CA PRO A 259 3.27 47.41 33.30
C PRO A 259 3.15 48.90 33.62
N GLU A 260 3.96 49.76 33.00
CA GLU A 260 3.63 51.19 32.93
C GLU A 260 3.75 51.76 31.51
N SER A 261 2.62 52.35 31.13
CA SER A 261 2.36 53.15 29.96
C SER A 261 2.97 54.55 30.09
N THR A 262 3.73 55.01 29.11
CA THR A 262 3.56 56.34 28.49
C THR A 262 4.50 56.54 27.30
N SER A 263 4.09 57.49 26.47
CA SER A 263 4.43 57.74 25.08
C SER A 263 5.72 58.55 24.83
N SER A 264 6.07 58.55 23.54
CA SER A 264 6.67 59.62 22.72
C SER A 264 8.18 59.91 22.78
N ASP A 265 8.79 59.61 21.64
CA ASP A 265 9.57 60.51 20.77
C ASP A 265 11.06 60.81 21.02
N VAL A 266 11.71 60.89 19.86
CA VAL A 266 12.88 61.69 19.45
C VAL A 266 14.25 60.97 19.29
N LEU A 267 14.65 60.86 18.01
CA LEU A 267 15.96 61.17 17.34
C LEU A 267 16.36 60.06 16.34
N ASN A 268 16.04 60.25 15.05
CA ASN A 268 16.88 60.81 13.95
C ASN A 268 17.87 59.77 13.37
N GLN A 269 17.68 59.36 12.10
CA GLN A 269 18.41 59.86 10.90
C GLN A 269 19.91 59.57 11.03
N ASP A 270 20.50 58.70 10.20
CA ASP A 270 20.90 59.08 8.85
C ASP A 270 20.70 57.97 7.79
N GLN A 271 20.14 58.40 6.66
CA GLN A 271 20.40 57.84 5.35
C GLN A 271 21.63 58.56 4.80
N ASP A 272 22.59 57.83 4.24
CA ASP A 272 23.43 58.39 3.20
C ASP A 272 23.67 57.39 2.07
N GLN A 273 23.55 57.94 0.88
CA GLN A 273 23.67 57.34 -0.44
C GLN A 273 25.15 57.19 -0.79
N ASP A 274 25.51 56.16 -1.55
CA ASP A 274 26.54 56.33 -2.57
C ASP A 274 26.29 55.41 -3.77
N ASN A 275 26.19 56.07 -4.93
CA ASN A 275 25.90 55.53 -6.24
C ASN A 275 27.19 55.30 -7.03
N ASN A 276 27.17 54.27 -7.88
CA ASN A 276 27.87 54.11 -9.16
C ASN A 276 29.40 54.24 -9.20
N TYR A 277 30.10 53.13 -9.47
CA TYR A 277 31.14 53.04 -10.52
C TYR A 277 31.39 51.55 -10.84
N TYR A 278 30.97 51.08 -12.01
CA TYR A 278 31.50 49.84 -12.61
C TYR A 278 32.16 50.22 -13.94
N THR A 279 33.49 50.21 -13.92
CA THR A 279 34.34 50.27 -15.11
C THR A 279 34.80 48.84 -15.41
N GLU A 280 34.62 48.42 -16.66
CA GLU A 280 35.18 47.20 -17.23
C GLU A 280 36.71 47.22 -17.13
N THR A 281 37.32 46.13 -16.65
CA THR A 281 38.63 45.67 -17.13
C THR A 281 38.87 44.19 -16.78
N ASN A 282 39.02 43.41 -17.84
CA ASN A 282 40.06 42.41 -18.15
C ASN A 282 40.27 41.15 -17.28
N GLU A 283 40.03 40.05 -17.98
CA GLU A 283 40.36 38.64 -17.81
C GLU A 283 41.74 38.32 -17.21
N ILE A 284 41.79 37.41 -16.23
CA ILE A 284 42.80 36.33 -16.07
C ILE A 284 42.15 35.16 -15.27
N PRO A 285 42.68 33.92 -15.35
CA PRO A 285 42.00 32.74 -15.87
C PRO A 285 41.11 32.02 -14.84
N VAL A 286 39.89 31.68 -15.24
CA VAL A 286 38.94 30.90 -14.44
C VAL A 286 39.43 29.46 -14.32
N CYS A 287 39.72 29.03 -13.10
CA CYS A 287 39.86 27.62 -12.75
C CYS A 287 38.56 26.90 -13.10
N LYS A 288 38.65 25.79 -13.85
CA LYS A 288 37.51 25.06 -14.43
C LYS A 288 36.43 24.77 -13.38
N THR A 289 35.43 25.65 -13.30
CA THR A 289 34.18 25.42 -12.58
C THR A 289 33.51 24.20 -13.17
N VAL A 290 33.06 23.29 -12.31
CA VAL A 290 32.25 22.12 -12.68
C VAL A 290 31.10 22.60 -13.56
N THR A 291 31.22 22.36 -14.86
CA THR A 291 30.15 22.59 -15.85
C THR A 291 28.86 21.99 -15.31
N GLU A 292 27.77 22.77 -15.30
CA GLU A 292 26.42 22.32 -14.94
C GLU A 292 26.12 20.96 -15.60
N ARG A 293 26.32 19.87 -14.87
CA ARG A 293 26.06 18.52 -15.38
C ARG A 293 24.54 18.36 -15.45
N ARG A 294 23.96 18.74 -16.59
CA ARG A 294 22.52 18.61 -16.83
C ARG A 294 22.19 17.15 -17.11
N VAL A 295 21.82 16.42 -16.05
CA VAL A 295 21.45 15.00 -16.17
C VAL A 295 20.10 14.86 -16.86
N SER A 296 20.04 14.03 -17.91
CA SER A 296 18.78 13.72 -18.59
C SER A 296 17.76 13.08 -17.65
N ARG A 297 16.49 13.49 -17.75
CA ARG A 297 15.37 12.92 -16.98
C ARG A 297 15.30 11.40 -17.14
N TRP A 298 15.61 10.89 -18.34
CA TRP A 298 15.62 9.46 -18.61
C TRP A 298 16.71 8.71 -17.83
N LYS A 299 17.91 9.30 -17.70
CA LYS A 299 19.00 8.71 -16.90
C LYS A 299 18.61 8.63 -15.41
N LYS A 300 18.00 9.70 -14.86
CA LYS A 300 17.49 9.72 -13.49
C LYS A 300 16.38 8.68 -13.28
N PHE A 301 15.41 8.64 -14.19
CA PHE A 301 14.32 7.66 -14.15
C PHE A 301 14.86 6.22 -14.18
N LYS A 302 15.80 5.92 -15.10
CA LYS A 302 16.47 4.62 -15.15
C LYS A 302 17.16 4.25 -13.83
N ALA A 303 17.86 5.20 -13.20
CA ALA A 303 18.50 4.98 -11.92
C ALA A 303 17.49 4.67 -10.80
N LEU A 304 16.35 5.37 -10.76
CA LEU A 304 15.26 5.11 -9.80
C LEU A 304 14.58 3.75 -10.04
N VAL A 305 14.36 3.36 -11.30
CA VAL A 305 13.81 2.06 -11.65
C VAL A 305 14.75 0.93 -11.23
N ILE A 306 16.07 1.08 -11.47
CA ILE A 306 17.08 0.12 -11.01
C ILE A 306 17.08 0.05 -9.47
N LYS A 307 17.03 1.20 -8.80
CA LYS A 307 16.96 1.29 -7.33
C LYS A 307 15.78 0.48 -6.78
N ASN A 308 14.58 0.78 -7.26
CA ASN A 308 13.36 0.11 -6.81
C ASN A 308 13.36 -1.38 -7.18
N GLY A 309 13.91 -1.74 -8.35
CA GLY A 309 14.07 -3.12 -8.78
C GLY A 309 14.99 -3.93 -7.85
N ILE A 310 16.15 -3.38 -7.46
CA ILE A 310 17.06 -4.02 -6.50
C ILE A 310 16.38 -4.20 -5.14
N GLN A 311 15.66 -3.18 -4.68
CA GLN A 311 14.94 -3.21 -3.40
C GLN A 311 13.90 -4.34 -3.36
N VAL A 312 13.15 -4.54 -4.45
CA VAL A 312 12.18 -5.64 -4.57
C VAL A 312 12.88 -6.99 -4.70
N LEU A 313 13.82 -7.14 -5.63
CA LEU A 313 14.45 -8.42 -5.95
C LEU A 313 15.29 -9.00 -4.81
N ARG A 314 15.97 -8.14 -4.04
CA ARG A 314 16.80 -8.59 -2.91
C ARG A 314 16.02 -8.77 -1.61
N ASN A 315 14.78 -8.28 -1.56
CA ASN A 315 13.86 -8.65 -0.49
C ASN A 315 13.24 -10.03 -0.77
N TYR A 316 14.06 -11.08 -0.70
CA TYR A 316 13.64 -12.45 -1.01
C TYR A 316 12.45 -12.90 -0.16
N ALA A 317 12.42 -12.53 1.12
CA ALA A 317 11.33 -12.89 2.03
C ALA A 317 10.01 -12.25 1.56
N GLY A 318 10.05 -10.96 1.23
CA GLY A 318 8.89 -10.26 0.68
C GLY A 318 8.44 -10.81 -0.68
N LEU A 319 9.38 -11.18 -1.56
CA LEU A 319 9.07 -11.68 -2.90
C LEU A 319 8.50 -13.10 -2.88
N VAL A 320 9.09 -14.00 -2.07
CA VAL A 320 8.56 -15.35 -1.83
C VAL A 320 7.16 -15.25 -1.23
N PHE A 321 6.98 -14.39 -0.23
CA PHE A 321 5.66 -14.18 0.37
C PHE A 321 4.66 -13.61 -0.65
N ALA A 322 5.07 -12.63 -1.46
CA ALA A 322 4.20 -12.03 -2.49
C ALA A 322 3.71 -13.03 -3.54
N ILE A 323 4.49 -14.07 -3.86
CA ILE A 323 4.12 -15.14 -4.80
C ILE A 323 3.35 -16.27 -4.11
N LEU A 324 3.83 -16.75 -2.97
CA LEU A 324 3.23 -17.89 -2.27
C LEU A 324 1.90 -17.55 -1.61
N PHE A 325 1.77 -16.33 -1.07
CA PHE A 325 0.60 -15.91 -0.31
C PHE A 325 -0.68 -15.88 -1.15
N PRO A 326 -0.71 -15.29 -2.37
CA PRO A 326 -1.86 -15.39 -3.26
C PRO A 326 -2.25 -16.83 -3.58
N LEU A 327 -1.27 -17.72 -3.81
CA LEU A 327 -1.57 -19.14 -4.08
C LEU A 327 -2.23 -19.82 -2.92
N LEU A 328 -1.69 -19.59 -1.71
CA LEU A 328 -2.24 -20.16 -0.50
C LEU A 328 -3.65 -19.62 -0.25
N GLN A 329 -3.87 -18.31 -0.40
CA GLN A 329 -5.17 -17.69 -0.23
C GLN A 329 -6.19 -18.23 -1.24
N GLY A 330 -5.85 -18.26 -2.54
CA GLY A 330 -6.73 -18.84 -3.55
C GLY A 330 -7.00 -20.31 -3.33
N GLY A 331 -5.96 -21.10 -3.05
CA GLY A 331 -6.11 -22.51 -2.72
C GLY A 331 -7.09 -22.73 -1.58
N LEU A 332 -6.89 -22.04 -0.46
CA LEU A 332 -7.83 -22.09 0.67
C LEU A 332 -9.24 -21.66 0.26
N PHE A 333 -9.39 -20.59 -0.52
CA PHE A 333 -10.69 -20.13 -0.99
C PHE A 333 -11.41 -21.21 -1.80
N PHE A 334 -10.79 -21.76 -2.83
CA PHE A 334 -11.42 -22.75 -3.71
C PHE A 334 -11.65 -24.10 -3.05
N PHE A 335 -10.79 -24.54 -2.12
CA PHE A 335 -11.03 -25.77 -1.37
C PHE A 335 -12.15 -25.63 -0.33
N SER A 336 -12.33 -24.43 0.23
CA SER A 336 -13.27 -24.21 1.33
C SER A 336 -14.66 -23.76 0.87
N ILE A 337 -14.76 -23.00 -0.21
CA ILE A 337 -15.99 -22.30 -0.60
C ILE A 337 -16.56 -22.88 -1.89
N GLY A 338 -17.84 -23.28 -1.81
CA GLY A 338 -18.71 -23.41 -2.97
C GLY A 338 -18.86 -24.81 -3.57
N ASN A 339 -18.23 -25.84 -2.99
CA ASN A 339 -18.59 -27.23 -3.30
C ASN A 339 -19.95 -27.59 -2.68
N ASN A 340 -20.66 -28.55 -3.29
CA ASN A 340 -21.92 -29.06 -2.74
C ASN A 340 -21.70 -29.70 -1.35
N PRO A 341 -22.62 -29.49 -0.38
CA PRO A 341 -22.60 -30.19 0.90
C PRO A 341 -22.55 -31.71 0.71
N LYS A 342 -21.79 -32.40 1.55
CA LYS A 342 -21.65 -33.87 1.55
C LYS A 342 -21.97 -34.41 2.93
N ASP A 343 -22.24 -35.72 2.99
CA ASP A 343 -22.45 -36.47 4.24
C ASP A 343 -23.65 -35.95 5.08
N LEU A 344 -24.65 -35.38 4.41
CA LEU A 344 -25.91 -34.99 5.04
C LEU A 344 -26.72 -36.23 5.41
N MET A 345 -27.45 -36.19 6.52
CA MET A 345 -28.33 -37.26 6.97
C MET A 345 -29.79 -36.78 6.98
N ILE A 346 -30.70 -37.60 6.47
CA ILE A 346 -32.14 -37.34 6.50
C ILE A 346 -32.87 -38.49 7.21
N GLY A 347 -33.70 -38.13 8.19
CA GLY A 347 -34.58 -39.07 8.86
C GLY A 347 -35.76 -39.44 7.97
N ILE A 348 -36.08 -40.72 7.84
CA ILE A 348 -37.26 -41.22 7.15
C ILE A 348 -38.18 -41.87 8.17
N VAL A 349 -39.41 -41.41 8.23
CA VAL A 349 -40.48 -42.04 9.00
C VAL A 349 -41.55 -42.47 8.00
N ASN A 350 -41.73 -43.78 7.87
CA ASN A 350 -42.63 -44.35 6.89
C ASN A 350 -43.68 -45.24 7.58
N ASP A 351 -44.84 -44.66 7.87
CA ASP A 351 -45.94 -45.37 8.52
C ASP A 351 -46.71 -46.29 7.53
N GLU A 352 -46.47 -46.17 6.23
CA GLU A 352 -47.07 -47.04 5.21
C GLU A 352 -46.35 -48.39 5.12
N ALA A 353 -45.03 -48.37 4.89
CA ALA A 353 -44.27 -49.56 4.50
C ALA A 353 -43.07 -49.87 5.40
N GLY A 354 -42.84 -49.07 6.46
CA GLY A 354 -41.73 -49.23 7.39
C GLY A 354 -40.36 -49.03 6.75
N ASN A 355 -39.37 -49.81 7.21
CA ASN A 355 -38.00 -49.74 6.70
C ASN A 355 -37.92 -50.44 5.34
N CYS A 356 -37.91 -49.64 4.28
CA CYS A 356 -37.94 -50.02 2.87
C CYS A 356 -36.69 -50.80 2.41
N ASN A 357 -36.48 -52.01 2.96
CA ASN A 357 -35.34 -52.87 2.66
C ASN A 357 -35.19 -53.05 1.14
N TYR A 358 -34.04 -52.58 0.61
CA TYR A 358 -33.71 -52.46 -0.82
C TYR A 358 -34.06 -53.71 -1.66
N ASP A 359 -34.00 -54.91 -1.08
CA ASP A 359 -34.21 -56.18 -1.79
C ASP A 359 -35.65 -56.73 -1.78
N LYS A 360 -36.55 -56.22 -0.94
CA LYS A 360 -37.89 -56.83 -0.72
C LYS A 360 -39.08 -55.91 -0.95
N ASN A 361 -38.91 -54.59 -0.89
CA ASN A 361 -40.03 -53.66 -1.00
C ASN A 361 -39.60 -52.35 -1.68
N TYR A 362 -39.54 -52.36 -3.02
CA TYR A 362 -39.19 -51.18 -3.82
C TYR A 362 -40.40 -50.30 -4.17
N GLY A 363 -41.61 -50.76 -3.81
CA GLY A 363 -42.87 -50.20 -4.29
C GLY A 363 -43.22 -50.72 -5.68
N TYR A 364 -44.42 -51.28 -5.82
CA TYR A 364 -44.89 -51.87 -7.09
C TYR A 364 -45.99 -51.02 -7.69
N ILE A 365 -45.91 -50.88 -9.01
CA ILE A 365 -46.93 -50.27 -9.84
C ILE A 365 -47.42 -51.34 -10.80
N TRP A 366 -48.72 -51.55 -10.86
CA TRP A 366 -49.36 -52.35 -11.89
C TRP A 366 -50.61 -51.61 -12.33
N GLY A 367 -51.01 -51.79 -13.57
CA GLY A 367 -52.20 -51.12 -14.08
C GLY A 367 -52.81 -51.90 -15.23
N ASP A 368 -54.11 -51.69 -15.39
CA ASP A 368 -54.87 -52.04 -16.58
C ASP A 368 -54.89 -50.82 -17.54
N GLU A 369 -55.48 -50.92 -18.75
CA GLU A 369 -55.47 -49.82 -19.75
C GLU A 369 -56.04 -48.47 -19.24
N ILE A 370 -56.74 -48.45 -18.10
CA ILE A 370 -57.49 -47.29 -17.58
C ILE A 370 -57.09 -46.90 -16.15
N THR A 371 -56.61 -47.83 -15.31
CA THR A 371 -56.36 -47.58 -13.88
C THR A 371 -54.97 -48.04 -13.46
N CYS A 372 -54.24 -47.17 -12.77
CA CYS A 372 -52.92 -47.48 -12.23
C CYS A 372 -53.00 -47.72 -10.72
N HIS A 373 -52.56 -48.86 -10.23
CA HIS A 373 -52.57 -49.23 -8.82
C HIS A 373 -51.18 -49.10 -8.19
N PHE A 374 -51.16 -48.62 -6.95
CA PHE A 374 -49.93 -48.36 -6.21
C PHE A 374 -49.85 -49.20 -4.94
N ASN A 375 -48.69 -49.80 -4.68
CA ASN A 375 -48.39 -50.45 -3.42
C ASN A 375 -47.02 -50.05 -2.91
N ASN A 376 -46.95 -49.60 -1.65
CA ASN A 376 -45.73 -49.18 -0.96
C ASN A 376 -44.86 -48.21 -1.78
N LEU A 377 -45.49 -47.27 -2.48
CA LEU A 377 -44.81 -46.29 -3.32
C LEU A 377 -43.93 -45.33 -2.50
N SER A 378 -44.21 -45.16 -1.20
CA SER A 378 -43.33 -44.47 -0.25
C SER A 378 -41.89 -45.00 -0.32
N CYS A 379 -41.70 -46.32 -0.45
CA CYS A 379 -40.39 -46.94 -0.57
C CYS A 379 -39.65 -46.59 -1.86
N ARG A 380 -40.38 -46.34 -2.95
CA ARG A 380 -39.80 -45.89 -4.21
C ARG A 380 -39.26 -44.47 -4.08
N PHE A 381 -39.94 -43.61 -3.33
CA PHE A 381 -39.46 -42.26 -3.02
C PHE A 381 -38.27 -42.28 -2.08
N ALA A 382 -38.35 -43.04 -0.99
CA ALA A 382 -37.27 -43.19 -0.02
C ALA A 382 -35.98 -43.75 -0.65
N ASN A 383 -36.04 -44.90 -1.33
CA ASN A 383 -34.86 -45.58 -1.87
C ASN A 383 -34.19 -44.82 -3.04
N ASN A 384 -34.91 -43.95 -3.73
CA ASN A 384 -34.34 -43.17 -4.83
C ASN A 384 -33.69 -41.86 -4.38
N ILE A 385 -33.65 -41.53 -3.08
CA ILE A 385 -32.80 -40.44 -2.58
C ILE A 385 -31.34 -40.90 -2.68
N ASN A 386 -30.62 -40.38 -3.69
CA ASN A 386 -29.22 -40.71 -3.92
C ASN A 386 -28.37 -40.33 -2.68
N SER A 387 -27.36 -41.14 -2.36
CA SER A 387 -26.42 -40.85 -1.25
C SER A 387 -25.64 -39.55 -1.45
N SER A 388 -25.59 -39.02 -2.67
CA SER A 388 -25.07 -37.69 -2.98
C SER A 388 -25.94 -36.53 -2.48
N ILE A 389 -27.22 -36.78 -2.15
CA ILE A 389 -28.13 -35.79 -1.57
C ILE A 389 -28.10 -35.90 -0.05
N ALA A 390 -28.44 -37.08 0.48
CA ALA A 390 -28.36 -37.39 1.90
C ALA A 390 -28.39 -38.91 2.14
N THR A 391 -27.74 -39.35 3.22
CA THR A 391 -27.87 -40.71 3.75
C THR A 391 -29.14 -40.82 4.58
N GLN A 392 -29.84 -41.95 4.41
CA GLN A 392 -31.18 -42.14 4.96
C GLN A 392 -31.08 -42.89 6.30
N ILE A 393 -31.74 -42.37 7.33
CA ILE A 393 -31.84 -43.01 8.65
C ILE A 393 -33.32 -43.23 8.95
N TYR A 394 -33.72 -44.46 9.20
CA TYR A 394 -35.11 -44.79 9.46
C TYR A 394 -35.46 -44.66 10.94
N TYR A 395 -36.65 -44.12 11.20
CA TYR A 395 -37.19 -43.90 12.54
C TYR A 395 -38.60 -44.46 12.65
N ASP A 396 -38.95 -44.99 13.82
CA ASP A 396 -40.28 -45.53 14.09
C ASP A 396 -41.31 -44.42 14.42
N ASN A 397 -40.85 -43.23 14.85
CA ASN A 397 -41.72 -42.13 15.27
C ASN A 397 -41.22 -40.77 14.79
N VAL A 398 -42.13 -39.97 14.22
CA VAL A 398 -41.88 -38.59 13.79
C VAL A 398 -41.39 -37.70 14.92
N LEU A 399 -41.86 -37.90 16.15
CA LEU A 399 -41.45 -37.11 17.31
C LEU A 399 -39.96 -37.34 17.65
N GLU A 400 -39.51 -38.59 17.56
CA GLU A 400 -38.11 -38.96 17.79
C GLU A 400 -37.21 -38.38 16.71
N ALA A 401 -37.58 -38.56 15.44
CA ALA A 401 -36.85 -37.98 14.31
C ALA A 401 -36.77 -36.44 14.41
N LYS A 402 -37.88 -35.77 14.77
CA LYS A 402 -37.88 -34.31 14.99
C LYS A 402 -37.01 -33.89 16.16
N ASN A 403 -36.91 -34.70 17.22
CA ASN A 403 -36.00 -34.42 18.32
C ASN A 403 -34.54 -34.56 17.91
N ASP A 404 -34.21 -35.49 17.02
CA ASP A 404 -32.85 -35.65 16.51
C ASP A 404 -32.46 -34.55 15.52
N VAL A 405 -33.41 -34.00 14.74
CA VAL A 405 -33.21 -32.73 14.03
C VAL A 405 -32.90 -31.60 15.01
N ARG A 406 -33.68 -31.47 16.10
CA ARG A 406 -33.44 -30.41 17.11
C ARG A 406 -32.10 -30.55 17.81
N LYS A 407 -31.56 -31.77 17.92
CA LYS A 407 -30.21 -32.03 18.45
C LYS A 407 -29.11 -31.81 17.40
N GLY A 408 -29.45 -31.56 16.14
CA GLY A 408 -28.50 -31.42 15.03
C GLY A 408 -27.86 -32.74 14.58
N GLN A 409 -28.48 -33.88 14.89
CA GLN A 409 -27.98 -35.20 14.50
C GLN A 409 -28.36 -35.57 13.06
N ILE A 410 -29.48 -35.03 12.57
CA ILE A 410 -29.95 -35.17 11.19
C ILE A 410 -30.42 -33.81 10.66
N THR A 411 -30.33 -33.61 9.35
CA THR A 411 -30.60 -32.34 8.67
C THR A 411 -32.10 -32.10 8.42
N GLY A 412 -32.91 -33.15 8.47
CA GLY A 412 -34.35 -33.05 8.32
C GLY A 412 -35.05 -34.39 8.42
N VAL A 413 -36.38 -34.37 8.40
CA VAL A 413 -37.25 -35.56 8.42
C VAL A 413 -38.16 -35.56 7.21
N MET A 414 -38.28 -36.70 6.54
CA MET A 414 -39.29 -37.00 5.54
C MET A 414 -40.31 -37.97 6.13
N TYR A 415 -41.58 -37.60 6.10
CA TYR A 415 -42.69 -38.38 6.65
C TYR A 415 -43.65 -38.84 5.56
N PHE A 416 -43.99 -40.13 5.59
CA PHE A 416 -45.01 -40.76 4.75
C PHE A 416 -46.15 -41.28 5.64
N GLY A 417 -47.39 -40.85 5.33
CA GLY A 417 -48.59 -41.30 6.04
C GLY A 417 -49.01 -42.73 5.70
N GLN A 418 -49.85 -43.34 6.54
CA GLN A 418 -50.24 -44.76 6.43
C GLN A 418 -50.90 -45.13 5.09
N ASN A 419 -51.71 -44.23 4.51
CA ASN A 419 -52.46 -44.46 3.27
C ASN A 419 -51.83 -43.81 2.04
N PHE A 420 -50.53 -43.47 2.09
CA PHE A 420 -49.87 -42.66 1.06
C PHE A 420 -50.08 -43.15 -0.39
N SER A 421 -49.82 -44.44 -0.67
CA SER A 421 -49.98 -44.99 -2.02
C SER A 421 -51.43 -45.01 -2.45
N LYS A 422 -52.36 -45.34 -1.54
CA LYS A 422 -53.78 -45.44 -1.88
C LYS A 422 -54.40 -44.08 -2.15
N ALA A 423 -54.05 -43.09 -1.33
CA ALA A 423 -54.46 -41.70 -1.52
C ALA A 423 -53.89 -41.11 -2.82
N LEU A 424 -52.61 -41.39 -3.11
CA LEU A 424 -51.99 -40.98 -4.37
C LEU A 424 -52.60 -41.70 -5.59
N GLU A 425 -53.04 -42.95 -5.44
CA GLU A 425 -53.75 -43.71 -6.47
C GLU A 425 -55.08 -43.05 -6.84
N VAL A 426 -55.89 -42.67 -5.85
CA VAL A 426 -57.14 -41.91 -6.05
C VAL A 426 -56.83 -40.59 -6.75
N ARG A 427 -55.81 -39.86 -6.29
CA ARG A 427 -55.37 -38.59 -6.87
C ARG A 427 -54.92 -38.70 -8.33
N VAL A 428 -54.37 -39.84 -8.77
CA VAL A 428 -53.92 -40.03 -10.16
C VAL A 428 -55.04 -40.53 -11.07
N ASN A 429 -55.89 -41.45 -10.57
CA ASN A 429 -56.92 -42.09 -11.38
C ASN A 429 -58.24 -41.29 -11.44
N ASP A 430 -58.66 -40.65 -10.35
CA ASP A 430 -59.93 -39.89 -10.27
C ASP A 430 -59.82 -38.69 -9.33
N ILE A 431 -59.29 -37.58 -9.86
CA ILE A 431 -59.15 -36.31 -9.13
C ILE A 431 -60.51 -35.77 -8.65
N THR A 432 -61.59 -36.06 -9.37
CA THR A 432 -62.93 -35.56 -9.03
C THR A 432 -63.60 -36.30 -7.89
N ALA A 433 -63.16 -37.52 -7.60
CA ALA A 433 -63.64 -38.34 -6.49
C ALA A 433 -62.76 -38.27 -5.23
N ALA A 434 -61.64 -37.54 -5.27
CA ALA A 434 -60.73 -37.40 -4.14
C ALA A 434 -61.28 -36.43 -3.07
N ASP A 435 -61.30 -36.87 -1.81
CA ASP A 435 -61.67 -36.03 -0.67
C ASP A 435 -60.44 -35.29 -0.10
N ASP A 436 -60.65 -34.27 0.75
CA ASP A 436 -59.56 -33.50 1.39
C ASP A 436 -58.54 -34.38 2.13
N LEU A 437 -58.99 -35.51 2.68
CA LEU A 437 -58.13 -36.51 3.34
C LEU A 437 -57.18 -37.21 2.36
N ASP A 438 -57.63 -37.52 1.15
CA ASP A 438 -56.78 -38.15 0.12
C ASP A 438 -55.68 -37.18 -0.34
N PHE A 439 -55.98 -35.88 -0.39
CA PHE A 439 -54.95 -34.89 -0.68
C PHE A 439 -53.88 -34.84 0.42
N ILE A 440 -54.27 -34.81 1.69
CA ILE A 440 -53.35 -34.79 2.84
C ILE A 440 -52.54 -36.09 2.93
N ASP A 441 -53.17 -37.25 2.80
CA ASP A 441 -52.50 -38.55 2.92
C ASP A 441 -51.54 -38.81 1.75
N SER A 442 -51.78 -38.20 0.57
CA SER A 442 -50.89 -38.27 -0.59
C SER A 442 -49.69 -37.30 -0.54
N GLU A 443 -49.55 -36.51 0.52
CA GLU A 443 -48.43 -35.57 0.68
C GLU A 443 -47.23 -36.21 1.39
N ILE A 444 -46.03 -35.97 0.86
CA ILE A 444 -44.78 -36.26 1.56
C ILE A 444 -44.42 -35.02 2.38
N GLN A 445 -44.48 -35.13 3.71
CA GLN A 445 -44.17 -34.01 4.60
C GLN A 445 -42.67 -33.98 4.88
N VAL A 446 -42.01 -32.87 4.52
CA VAL A 446 -40.57 -32.69 4.74
C VAL A 446 -40.33 -31.56 5.75
N PHE A 447 -39.70 -31.90 6.87
CA PHE A 447 -39.31 -30.98 7.93
C PHE A 447 -37.79 -30.80 7.91
N LEU A 448 -37.29 -29.72 7.32
CA LEU A 448 -35.86 -29.42 7.24
C LEU A 448 -35.42 -28.49 8.37
N ASP A 449 -34.19 -28.66 8.85
CA ASP A 449 -33.51 -27.64 9.62
C ASP A 449 -33.09 -26.48 8.69
N MET A 450 -33.64 -25.30 8.95
CA MET A 450 -33.34 -24.07 8.21
C MET A 450 -32.40 -23.13 8.97
N SER A 451 -31.88 -23.54 10.14
CA SER A 451 -30.89 -22.78 10.89
C SER A 451 -29.58 -22.61 10.11
N ASP A 452 -29.20 -23.64 9.34
CA ASP A 452 -28.25 -23.53 8.23
C ASP A 452 -29.02 -23.32 6.91
N HIS A 453 -29.11 -22.06 6.49
CA HIS A 453 -29.82 -21.69 5.27
C HIS A 453 -29.24 -22.33 4.01
N VAL A 454 -27.93 -22.56 3.95
CA VAL A 454 -27.26 -23.11 2.75
C VAL A 454 -27.61 -24.58 2.62
N ILE A 455 -27.47 -25.35 3.71
CA ILE A 455 -27.81 -26.76 3.73
C ILE A 455 -29.33 -26.95 3.53
N GLY A 456 -30.16 -26.18 4.24
CA GLY A 456 -31.61 -26.28 4.14
C GLY A 456 -32.13 -25.98 2.72
N SER A 457 -31.60 -24.94 2.07
CA SER A 457 -31.97 -24.59 0.69
C SER A 457 -31.50 -25.66 -0.31
N PHE A 458 -30.27 -26.17 -0.15
CA PHE A 458 -29.74 -27.27 -0.95
C PHE A 458 -30.61 -28.52 -0.86
N MET A 459 -30.96 -28.93 0.37
CA MET A 459 -31.82 -30.10 0.62
C MET A 459 -33.19 -29.90 -0.02
N LYS A 460 -33.82 -28.73 0.17
CA LYS A 460 -35.12 -28.42 -0.42
C LYS A 460 -35.11 -28.53 -1.94
N GLU A 461 -34.13 -27.91 -2.60
CA GLU A 461 -33.99 -27.94 -4.06
C GLU A 461 -33.76 -29.36 -4.59
N LYS A 462 -32.78 -30.09 -4.01
CA LYS A 462 -32.42 -31.44 -4.47
C LYS A 462 -33.53 -32.46 -4.22
N LEU A 463 -34.19 -32.43 -3.05
CA LEU A 463 -35.33 -33.30 -2.76
C LEU A 463 -36.50 -33.02 -3.71
N PHE A 464 -36.78 -31.75 -3.99
CA PHE A 464 -37.86 -31.37 -4.91
C PHE A 464 -37.57 -31.79 -6.36
N LYS A 465 -36.36 -31.54 -6.87
CA LYS A 465 -35.93 -32.01 -8.21
C LYS A 465 -36.06 -33.53 -8.31
N ARG A 466 -35.61 -34.24 -7.27
CA ARG A 466 -35.69 -35.70 -7.22
C ARG A 466 -37.11 -36.24 -7.13
N PHE A 467 -37.99 -35.58 -6.37
CA PHE A 467 -39.41 -35.92 -6.31
C PHE A 467 -40.06 -35.86 -7.69
N ILE A 468 -39.84 -34.78 -8.45
CA ILE A 468 -40.39 -34.62 -9.80
C ILE A 468 -39.88 -35.71 -10.76
N GLU A 469 -38.59 -36.06 -10.69
CA GLU A 469 -38.02 -37.15 -11.51
C GLU A 469 -38.68 -38.50 -11.22
N ILE A 470 -38.88 -38.82 -9.94
CA ILE A 470 -39.53 -40.07 -9.53
C ILE A 470 -40.99 -40.06 -9.96
N TYR A 471 -41.70 -38.95 -9.78
CA TYR A 471 -43.10 -38.82 -10.17
C TYR A 471 -43.30 -38.94 -11.69
N LYS A 472 -42.38 -38.41 -12.51
CA LYS A 472 -42.36 -38.65 -13.97
C LYS A 472 -42.17 -40.13 -14.32
N SER A 473 -41.29 -40.83 -13.60
CA SER A 473 -41.09 -42.27 -13.80
C SER A 473 -42.34 -43.07 -13.43
N ILE A 474 -43.05 -42.68 -12.36
CA ILE A 474 -44.30 -43.30 -11.94
C ILE A 474 -45.36 -43.15 -13.04
N MET A 475 -45.53 -41.93 -13.58
CA MET A 475 -46.46 -41.69 -14.68
C MET A 475 -46.16 -42.54 -15.92
N LYS A 476 -44.87 -42.66 -16.26
CA LYS A 476 -44.44 -43.50 -17.39
C LYS A 476 -44.76 -44.98 -17.17
N ASP A 477 -44.56 -45.49 -15.95
CA ASP A 477 -44.86 -46.88 -15.61
C ASP A 477 -46.37 -47.16 -15.63
N CYS A 478 -47.20 -46.16 -15.32
CA CYS A 478 -48.65 -46.19 -15.50
C CYS A 478 -49.11 -46.06 -16.96
N GLN A 479 -48.20 -46.00 -17.94
CA GLN A 479 -48.50 -45.70 -19.35
C GLN A 479 -49.20 -44.34 -19.57
N LEU A 480 -49.15 -43.46 -18.55
CA LEU A 480 -49.64 -42.11 -18.62
C LEU A 480 -48.56 -41.20 -19.22
N SER A 481 -48.99 -40.06 -19.78
CA SER A 481 -48.02 -39.08 -20.27
C SER A 481 -47.17 -38.57 -19.11
N PRO A 482 -45.82 -38.61 -19.19
CA PRO A 482 -44.95 -38.04 -18.15
C PRO A 482 -45.18 -36.53 -18.00
N LYS A 483 -45.92 -35.90 -18.92
CA LYS A 483 -46.33 -34.51 -18.82
C LYS A 483 -47.30 -34.22 -17.67
N LEU A 484 -48.03 -35.23 -17.17
CA LEU A 484 -48.91 -35.08 -16.02
C LEU A 484 -48.15 -34.84 -14.70
N ALA A 485 -46.87 -35.20 -14.66
CA ALA A 485 -45.99 -34.91 -13.54
C ALA A 485 -45.39 -33.48 -13.58
N TYR A 486 -45.57 -32.74 -14.67
CA TYR A 486 -45.10 -31.35 -14.73
C TYR A 486 -46.04 -30.44 -13.96
N ILE A 487 -45.44 -29.62 -13.11
CA ILE A 487 -46.07 -28.37 -12.66
C ILE A 487 -46.22 -27.48 -13.90
N PRO A 488 -47.26 -26.64 -14.02
CA PRO A 488 -47.46 -25.74 -15.18
C PRO A 488 -46.44 -24.60 -15.28
N ILE A 489 -45.18 -24.88 -14.94
CA ILE A 489 -43.99 -24.04 -15.07
C ILE A 489 -42.85 -25.00 -15.47
N GLN A 490 -42.30 -24.81 -16.68
CA GLN A 490 -41.15 -25.55 -17.16
C GLN A 490 -39.95 -24.61 -17.24
N PHE A 491 -38.89 -24.95 -16.51
CA PHE A 491 -37.60 -24.29 -16.64
C PHE A 491 -36.86 -24.97 -17.80
N GLU A 492 -36.61 -24.22 -18.87
CA GLU A 492 -35.79 -24.65 -20.00
C GLU A 492 -34.30 -24.44 -19.69
N ASP A 493 -33.42 -24.98 -20.54
CA ASP A 493 -31.98 -24.80 -20.43
C ASP A 493 -31.62 -23.31 -20.26
N PRO A 494 -30.67 -22.98 -19.35
CA PRO A 494 -30.33 -21.60 -19.06
C PRO A 494 -29.66 -20.94 -20.27
N LEU A 495 -30.04 -19.69 -20.56
CA LEU A 495 -29.42 -18.89 -21.62
C LEU A 495 -27.92 -18.66 -21.40
N TYR A 496 -27.51 -18.60 -20.12
CA TYR A 496 -26.11 -18.45 -19.70
C TYR A 496 -25.81 -19.34 -18.49
N GLY A 497 -24.64 -19.98 -18.49
CA GLY A 497 -24.25 -20.92 -17.44
C GLY A 497 -24.62 -22.37 -17.75
N THR A 498 -24.58 -23.21 -16.72
CA THR A 498 -25.01 -24.61 -16.73
C THR A 498 -26.06 -24.83 -15.64
N GLU A 499 -26.91 -25.85 -15.76
CA GLU A 499 -27.94 -26.13 -14.75
C GLU A 499 -27.37 -26.50 -13.37
N ASP A 500 -26.15 -27.05 -13.34
CA ASP A 500 -25.47 -27.48 -12.11
C ASP A 500 -24.34 -26.51 -11.71
N LEU A 501 -24.54 -25.20 -11.90
CA LEU A 501 -23.60 -24.20 -11.42
C LEU A 501 -23.43 -24.30 -9.90
N THR A 502 -22.17 -24.34 -9.46
CA THR A 502 -21.86 -24.34 -8.03
C THR A 502 -21.81 -22.92 -7.49
N TYR A 503 -21.96 -22.75 -6.19
CA TYR A 503 -21.81 -21.42 -5.57
C TYR A 503 -20.37 -20.87 -5.75
N ALA A 504 -19.38 -21.76 -5.91
CA ALA A 504 -18.00 -21.37 -6.22
C ALA A 504 -17.94 -20.56 -7.53
N ASP A 505 -18.60 -21.04 -8.58
CA ASP A 505 -18.61 -20.40 -9.90
C ASP A 505 -19.08 -18.93 -9.84
N PHE A 506 -20.04 -18.65 -8.97
CA PHE A 506 -20.54 -17.28 -8.77
C PHE A 506 -19.53 -16.35 -8.08
N ILE A 507 -18.87 -16.81 -7.03
CA ILE A 507 -18.01 -15.94 -6.20
C ILE A 507 -16.63 -15.74 -6.83
N VAL A 508 -16.08 -16.76 -7.50
CA VAL A 508 -14.69 -16.79 -7.96
C VAL A 508 -14.26 -15.54 -8.76
N PRO A 509 -14.99 -15.07 -9.79
CA PRO A 509 -14.69 -13.82 -10.50
C PRO A 509 -14.52 -12.60 -9.57
N THR A 510 -15.35 -12.55 -8.53
CA THR A 510 -15.37 -11.45 -7.54
C THR A 510 -14.16 -11.54 -6.62
N TYR A 511 -13.85 -12.75 -6.16
CA TYR A 511 -12.69 -13.02 -5.31
C TYR A 511 -11.38 -12.66 -6.01
N ILE A 512 -11.22 -13.00 -7.29
CA ILE A 512 -10.02 -12.68 -8.08
C ILE A 512 -9.76 -11.17 -8.13
N ILE A 513 -10.80 -10.38 -8.36
CA ILE A 513 -10.71 -8.91 -8.39
C ILE A 513 -10.32 -8.34 -7.04
N ILE A 514 -10.91 -8.82 -5.94
CA ILE A 514 -10.59 -8.32 -4.60
C ILE A 514 -9.16 -8.71 -4.19
N LEU A 515 -8.76 -9.94 -4.50
CA LEU A 515 -7.42 -10.46 -4.21
C LEU A 515 -6.35 -9.62 -4.92
N ILE A 516 -6.49 -9.38 -6.22
CA ILE A 516 -5.50 -8.61 -6.99
C ILE A 516 -5.41 -7.15 -6.52
N PHE A 517 -6.55 -6.52 -6.22
CA PHE A 517 -6.62 -5.17 -5.69
C PHE A 517 -5.86 -5.05 -4.37
N PHE A 518 -6.12 -5.97 -3.44
CA PHE A 518 -5.57 -5.93 -2.09
C PHE A 518 -4.07 -6.24 -2.03
N LEU A 519 -3.61 -7.21 -2.83
CA LEU A 519 -2.19 -7.53 -2.96
C LEU A 519 -1.40 -6.34 -3.49
N ALA A 520 -1.91 -5.68 -4.53
CA ALA A 520 -1.29 -4.48 -5.10
C ALA A 520 -1.23 -3.32 -4.09
N ASN A 521 -2.32 -3.07 -3.37
CA ASN A 521 -2.40 -2.05 -2.34
C ASN A 521 -1.35 -2.25 -1.23
N THR A 522 -1.27 -3.48 -0.68
CA THR A 522 -0.40 -3.78 0.46
C THR A 522 1.07 -3.61 0.12
N VAL A 523 1.50 -4.11 -1.04
CA VAL A 523 2.89 -3.96 -1.52
C VAL A 523 3.22 -2.49 -1.78
N SER A 524 2.32 -1.76 -2.44
CA SER A 524 2.53 -0.35 -2.78
C SER A 524 2.72 0.52 -1.54
N THR A 525 1.79 0.39 -0.59
CA THR A 525 1.77 1.16 0.65
C THR A 525 3.05 0.94 1.48
N ALA A 526 3.51 -0.31 1.60
CA ALA A 526 4.70 -0.65 2.38
C ALA A 526 5.99 -0.05 1.79
N LEU A 527 6.16 -0.11 0.46
CA LEU A 527 7.37 0.37 -0.22
C LEU A 527 7.55 1.90 -0.10
N ILE A 528 6.46 2.65 -0.29
CA ILE A 528 6.52 4.12 -0.24
C ILE A 528 6.80 4.62 1.17
N ILE A 529 6.14 4.01 2.17
CA ILE A 529 6.35 4.37 3.57
C ILE A 529 7.79 4.04 3.99
N SER A 530 8.36 2.95 3.49
CA SER A 530 9.77 2.61 3.71
C SER A 530 10.72 3.66 3.16
N ASP A 531 10.50 4.12 1.92
CA ASP A 531 11.31 5.18 1.32
C ASP A 531 11.23 6.52 2.08
N ARG A 532 10.05 6.83 2.66
CA ARG A 532 9.84 8.05 3.46
C ARG A 532 10.51 7.95 4.83
N LEU A 533 10.29 6.84 5.55
CA LEU A 533 10.82 6.66 6.91
C LEU A 533 12.35 6.50 6.93
N GLN A 534 12.95 6.01 5.84
CA GLN A 534 14.42 5.98 5.71
C GLN A 534 15.01 7.34 5.29
N GLY A 535 14.21 8.38 5.02
CA GLY A 535 14.67 9.70 4.55
C GLY A 535 15.27 9.72 3.14
N LEU A 536 15.16 8.61 2.40
CA LEU A 536 15.68 8.47 1.03
C LEU A 536 14.93 9.35 0.04
N TRP A 537 13.63 9.54 0.27
CA TRP A 537 12.79 10.40 -0.54
C TRP A 537 13.32 11.83 -0.55
N ASP A 538 13.57 12.39 0.63
CA ASP A 538 14.05 13.77 0.79
C ASP A 538 15.47 13.92 0.26
N ARG A 539 16.36 12.96 0.54
CA ARG A 539 17.74 12.97 0.03
C ARG A 539 17.80 12.99 -1.50
N SER A 540 16.93 12.24 -2.17
CA SER A 540 16.85 12.20 -3.63
C SER A 540 16.32 13.53 -4.20
N ILE A 541 15.41 14.20 -3.49
CA ILE A 541 14.90 15.52 -3.89
C ILE A 541 15.99 16.59 -3.83
N VAL A 542 16.82 16.57 -2.78
CA VAL A 542 17.93 17.53 -2.63
C VAL A 542 18.91 17.45 -3.80
N GLN A 543 19.20 16.23 -4.28
CA GLN A 543 20.05 15.97 -5.45
C GLN A 543 19.34 16.26 -6.79
N GLY A 544 18.10 16.71 -6.73
CA GLY A 544 17.33 17.21 -7.84
C GLY A 544 16.55 16.19 -8.64
N VAL A 545 16.14 15.10 -7.99
CA VAL A 545 15.06 14.26 -8.48
C VAL A 545 13.71 14.90 -8.14
N LYS A 546 12.77 14.92 -9.07
CA LYS A 546 11.41 15.41 -8.77
C LYS A 546 10.60 14.32 -8.07
N SER A 547 9.71 14.70 -7.16
CA SER A 547 8.79 13.76 -6.49
C SER A 547 7.91 13.00 -7.50
N GLU A 548 7.56 13.64 -8.62
CA GLU A 548 6.82 13.01 -9.73
C GLU A 548 7.63 11.88 -10.41
N GLU A 549 8.96 12.02 -10.53
CA GLU A 549 9.84 10.99 -11.11
C GLU A 549 9.98 9.79 -10.16
N ILE A 550 10.05 10.03 -8.84
CA ILE A 550 10.08 8.97 -7.83
C ILE A 550 8.77 8.19 -7.86
N LEU A 551 7.62 8.88 -7.87
CA LEU A 551 6.31 8.24 -7.96
C LEU A 551 6.22 7.37 -9.23
N LEU A 552 6.57 7.92 -10.40
CA LEU A 552 6.51 7.19 -11.67
C LEU A 552 7.39 5.93 -11.65
N SER A 553 8.55 5.99 -11.00
CA SER A 553 9.46 4.84 -10.90
C SER A 553 8.87 3.71 -10.04
N HIS A 554 8.14 4.05 -8.97
CA HIS A 554 7.42 3.08 -8.14
C HIS A 554 6.24 2.49 -8.90
N ILE A 555 5.44 3.33 -9.57
CA ILE A 555 4.32 2.89 -10.41
C ILE A 555 4.80 1.88 -11.45
N PHE A 556 5.91 2.17 -12.13
CA PHE A 556 6.46 1.29 -13.16
C PHE A 556 6.85 -0.09 -12.61
N ILE A 557 7.69 -0.14 -11.56
CA ILE A 557 8.15 -1.42 -10.98
C ILE A 557 6.98 -2.21 -10.39
N GLN A 558 6.09 -1.56 -9.66
CA GLN A 558 4.97 -2.24 -9.02
C GLN A 558 3.92 -2.69 -10.04
N SER A 559 3.76 -2.01 -11.19
CA SER A 559 2.92 -2.50 -12.30
C SER A 559 3.43 -3.81 -12.88
N ILE A 560 4.75 -4.01 -12.95
CA ILE A 560 5.34 -5.29 -13.37
C ILE A 560 4.97 -6.40 -12.37
N ILE A 561 5.02 -6.11 -11.07
CA ILE A 561 4.61 -7.06 -10.03
C ILE A 561 3.12 -7.42 -10.16
N VAL A 562 2.26 -6.42 -10.39
CA VAL A 562 0.83 -6.65 -10.63
C VAL A 562 0.61 -7.52 -11.87
N LEU A 563 1.34 -7.28 -12.96
CA LEU A 563 1.26 -8.10 -14.18
C LEU A 563 1.70 -9.54 -13.94
N ILE A 564 2.73 -9.75 -13.10
CA ILE A 564 3.15 -11.09 -12.68
C ILE A 564 2.01 -11.77 -11.90
N HIS A 565 1.43 -11.08 -10.91
CA HIS A 565 0.31 -11.63 -10.13
C HIS A 565 -0.91 -11.95 -10.99
N THR A 566 -1.28 -11.08 -11.95
CA THR A 566 -2.43 -11.32 -12.85
C THR A 566 -2.20 -12.54 -13.74
N THR A 567 -1.00 -12.68 -14.28
CA THR A 567 -0.63 -13.81 -15.16
C THR A 567 -0.58 -15.11 -14.38
N MET A 568 0.02 -15.08 -13.18
CA MET A 568 0.14 -16.21 -12.27
C MET A 568 -1.24 -16.70 -11.82
N LEU A 569 -2.13 -15.79 -11.46
CA LEU A 569 -3.49 -16.10 -11.07
C LEU A 569 -4.22 -16.79 -12.22
N TYR A 570 -4.13 -16.28 -13.45
CA TYR A 570 -4.74 -16.94 -14.60
C TYR A 570 -4.16 -18.35 -14.87
N LEU A 571 -2.83 -18.47 -14.96
CA LEU A 571 -2.16 -19.73 -15.29
C LEU A 571 -2.38 -20.84 -14.26
N LEU A 572 -2.61 -20.48 -13.00
CA LEU A 572 -2.81 -21.45 -11.94
C LEU A 572 -4.29 -21.66 -11.63
N TYR A 573 -5.10 -20.60 -11.61
CA TYR A 573 -6.49 -20.74 -11.17
C TYR A 573 -7.42 -21.33 -12.22
N PHE A 574 -7.22 -21.02 -13.50
CA PHE A 574 -8.10 -21.53 -14.55
C PHE A 574 -7.91 -23.05 -14.78
N PRO A 575 -6.66 -23.58 -14.86
CA PRO A 575 -6.46 -25.01 -15.10
C PRO A 575 -6.72 -25.88 -13.87
N ILE A 576 -6.34 -25.43 -12.66
CA ILE A 576 -6.46 -26.26 -11.45
C ILE A 576 -7.92 -26.46 -11.04
N TRP A 577 -8.78 -25.45 -11.26
CA TRP A 577 -10.19 -25.48 -10.84
C TRP A 577 -11.19 -25.60 -12.00
N GLY A 578 -10.72 -25.84 -13.23
CA GLY A 578 -11.59 -26.14 -14.38
C GLY A 578 -12.50 -24.99 -14.81
N LEU A 579 -12.11 -23.74 -14.56
CA LEU A 579 -12.90 -22.58 -14.98
C LEU A 579 -12.80 -22.40 -16.50
N GLU A 580 -13.89 -22.67 -17.20
CA GLU A 580 -13.98 -22.41 -18.64
C GLU A 580 -14.30 -20.93 -18.89
N CYS A 581 -13.34 -20.18 -19.44
CA CYS A 581 -13.60 -18.81 -19.89
C CYS A 581 -14.23 -18.85 -21.29
N LYS A 582 -15.54 -18.55 -21.39
CA LYS A 582 -16.22 -18.48 -22.69
C LYS A 582 -15.83 -17.24 -23.51
N GLY A 583 -15.41 -16.17 -22.84
CA GLY A 583 -15.02 -14.91 -23.47
C GLY A 583 -13.53 -14.80 -23.85
N SER A 584 -13.10 -13.58 -24.20
CA SER A 584 -11.70 -13.32 -24.55
C SER A 584 -10.81 -13.27 -23.30
N ILE A 585 -9.84 -14.20 -23.23
CA ILE A 585 -8.81 -14.24 -22.17
C ILE A 585 -8.02 -12.92 -22.09
N PHE A 586 -7.75 -12.29 -23.23
CA PHE A 586 -7.04 -11.02 -23.27
C PHE A 586 -7.79 -9.90 -22.53
N MET A 587 -9.12 -9.83 -22.70
CA MET A 587 -9.95 -8.84 -22.02
C MET A 587 -10.04 -9.09 -20.52
N LEU A 588 -10.11 -10.36 -20.12
CA LEU A 588 -10.03 -10.76 -18.73
C LEU A 588 -8.72 -10.26 -18.08
N ILE A 589 -7.57 -10.52 -18.72
CA ILE A 589 -6.26 -10.08 -18.22
C ILE A 589 -6.21 -8.55 -18.10
N ILE A 590 -6.74 -7.81 -19.07
CA ILE A 590 -6.77 -6.34 -19.02
C ILE A 590 -7.58 -5.82 -17.82
N ILE A 591 -8.79 -6.33 -17.60
CA ILE A 591 -9.65 -5.85 -16.50
C ILE A 591 -9.04 -6.18 -15.15
N VAL A 592 -8.52 -7.39 -14.98
CA VAL A 592 -7.88 -7.81 -13.72
C VAL A 592 -6.60 -7.00 -13.48
N PHE A 593 -5.80 -6.74 -14.53
CA PHE A 593 -4.63 -5.87 -14.44
C PHE A 593 -4.99 -4.43 -14.07
N LEU A 594 -5.99 -3.83 -14.73
CA LEU A 594 -6.45 -2.47 -14.44
C LEU A 594 -6.97 -2.37 -13.01
N ASN A 595 -7.66 -3.39 -12.51
CA ASN A 595 -8.11 -3.39 -11.13
C ASN A 595 -6.93 -3.53 -10.13
N GLY A 596 -5.93 -4.36 -10.43
CA GLY A 596 -4.69 -4.40 -9.65
C GLY A 596 -3.94 -3.06 -9.68
N PHE A 597 -3.91 -2.38 -10.83
CA PHE A 597 -3.36 -1.02 -10.97
C PHE A 597 -4.18 0.02 -10.19
N CYS A 598 -5.50 -0.15 -10.08
CA CYS A 598 -6.34 0.66 -9.20
C CYS A 598 -5.98 0.44 -7.72
N GLY A 599 -5.74 -0.81 -7.31
CA GLY A 599 -5.30 -1.15 -5.95
C GLY A 599 -3.92 -0.56 -5.62
N LEU A 600 -3.01 -0.58 -6.59
CA LEU A 600 -1.72 0.12 -6.53
C LEU A 600 -1.91 1.63 -6.27
N MET A 601 -2.74 2.32 -7.06
CA MET A 601 -3.02 3.75 -6.85
C MET A 601 -3.66 4.04 -5.50
N TYR A 602 -4.55 3.16 -5.04
CA TYR A 602 -5.14 3.25 -3.71
C TYR A 602 -4.08 3.14 -2.60
N GLY A 603 -3.07 2.28 -2.77
CA GLY A 603 -1.94 2.21 -1.85
C GLY A 603 -1.08 3.48 -1.82
N PHE A 604 -0.84 4.11 -2.98
CA PHE A 604 -0.23 5.44 -3.02
C PHE A 604 -1.07 6.48 -2.26
N PHE A 605 -2.39 6.48 -2.45
CA PHE A 605 -3.31 7.36 -1.73
C PHE A 605 -3.22 7.16 -0.21
N LEU A 606 -3.25 5.91 0.27
CA LEU A 606 -3.10 5.60 1.69
C LEU A 606 -1.74 6.05 2.25
N SER A 607 -0.66 5.85 1.51
CA SER A 607 0.71 6.24 1.93
C SER A 607 0.91 7.76 2.08
N VAL A 608 0.06 8.57 1.44
CA VAL A 608 0.08 10.03 1.54
C VAL A 608 -0.67 10.50 2.79
N ILE A 609 -1.76 9.82 3.16
CA ILE A 609 -2.56 10.15 4.34
C ILE A 609 -1.91 9.61 5.62
N LEU A 610 -1.34 8.41 5.56
CA LEU A 610 -0.86 7.67 6.70
C LEU A 610 0.67 7.74 6.76
N ASN A 611 1.21 8.29 7.84
CA ASN A 611 2.66 8.52 7.99
C ASN A 611 3.42 7.36 8.64
N ASN A 612 2.70 6.42 9.28
CA ASN A 612 3.28 5.32 10.04
C ASN A 612 2.95 3.97 9.40
N TYR A 613 3.88 3.00 9.48
CA TYR A 613 3.67 1.63 8.99
C TYR A 613 2.41 0.98 9.58
N THR A 614 2.23 1.05 10.90
CA THR A 614 1.11 0.41 11.59
C THR A 614 -0.23 0.98 11.15
N MET A 615 -0.33 2.31 11.05
CA MET A 615 -1.56 2.98 10.61
C MET A 615 -1.88 2.61 9.16
N ALA A 616 -0.86 2.54 8.31
CA ALA A 616 -1.02 2.17 6.92
C ALA A 616 -1.48 0.72 6.75
N PHE A 617 -0.93 -0.20 7.54
CA PHE A 617 -1.37 -1.59 7.57
C PHE A 617 -2.82 -1.73 8.03
N TYR A 618 -3.22 -1.01 9.09
CA TYR A 618 -4.62 -0.97 9.54
C TYR A 618 -5.54 -0.33 8.50
N GLY A 619 -5.10 0.71 7.80
CA GLY A 619 -5.86 1.31 6.70
C GLY A 619 -6.09 0.32 5.55
N SER A 620 -5.03 -0.38 5.14
CA SER A 620 -5.12 -1.38 4.07
C SER A 620 -6.03 -2.55 4.46
N ILE A 621 -5.79 -3.21 5.60
CA ILE A 621 -6.61 -4.34 6.06
C ILE A 621 -8.04 -3.90 6.37
N GLY A 622 -8.21 -2.78 7.06
CA GLY A 622 -9.53 -2.24 7.40
C GLY A 622 -10.39 -1.94 6.18
N SER A 623 -9.75 -1.57 5.05
CA SER A 623 -10.47 -1.35 3.78
C SER A 623 -10.86 -2.64 3.04
N MET A 624 -10.20 -3.78 3.32
CA MET A 624 -10.44 -5.04 2.62
C MET A 624 -11.84 -5.60 2.89
N PHE A 625 -12.24 -5.65 4.16
CA PHE A 625 -13.49 -6.32 4.53
C PHE A 625 -14.75 -5.61 3.96
N PRO A 626 -14.88 -4.27 4.05
CA PRO A 626 -16.00 -3.56 3.41
C PRO A 626 -16.02 -3.74 1.89
N LEU A 627 -14.86 -3.71 1.23
CA LEU A 627 -14.77 -3.96 -0.21
C LEU A 627 -15.21 -5.39 -0.56
N PHE A 628 -14.89 -6.38 0.27
CA PHE A 628 -15.32 -7.76 0.06
C PHE A 628 -16.83 -7.95 0.25
N ALA A 629 -17.39 -7.39 1.32
CA ALA A 629 -18.80 -7.51 1.64
C ALA A 629 -19.70 -6.78 0.62
N LEU A 630 -19.28 -5.62 0.12
CA LEU A 630 -20.11 -4.77 -0.73
C LEU A 630 -19.98 -5.05 -2.23
N ASN A 631 -19.02 -5.85 -2.69
CA ASN A 631 -18.77 -6.07 -4.13
C ASN A 631 -19.89 -6.86 -4.84
N GLY A 632 -20.76 -7.58 -4.12
CA GLY A 632 -21.80 -8.39 -4.76
C GLY A 632 -21.37 -9.85 -5.02
N GLY A 633 -20.29 -10.29 -4.36
CA GLY A 633 -19.79 -11.67 -4.42
C GLY A 633 -20.40 -12.55 -3.33
N VAL A 634 -20.35 -12.11 -2.08
CA VAL A 634 -20.92 -12.85 -0.94
C VAL A 634 -22.44 -12.81 -0.93
N TRP A 635 -23.00 -11.67 -1.31
CA TRP A 635 -24.44 -11.44 -1.37
C TRP A 635 -24.77 -10.63 -2.60
N PRO A 636 -25.86 -10.94 -3.34
CA PRO A 636 -26.26 -10.16 -4.51
C PRO A 636 -26.54 -8.69 -4.15
N LEU A 637 -26.23 -7.79 -5.08
CA LEU A 637 -26.38 -6.33 -4.88
C LEU A 637 -27.84 -5.93 -4.69
N GLU A 638 -28.76 -6.71 -5.25
CA GLU A 638 -30.21 -6.55 -5.15
C GLU A 638 -30.70 -6.74 -3.71
N GLY A 639 -29.96 -7.50 -2.90
CA GLY A 639 -30.29 -7.72 -1.50
C GLY A 639 -29.75 -6.64 -0.55
N LEU A 640 -29.00 -5.65 -1.06
CA LEU A 640 -28.51 -4.54 -0.25
C LEU A 640 -29.57 -3.43 -0.08
N PRO A 641 -29.61 -2.76 1.08
CA PRO A 641 -30.40 -1.53 1.25
C PRO A 641 -30.02 -0.49 0.19
N ILE A 642 -30.99 0.30 -0.27
CA ILE A 642 -30.84 1.23 -1.40
C ILE A 642 -29.60 2.14 -1.28
N VAL A 643 -29.36 2.69 -0.08
CA VAL A 643 -28.19 3.57 0.17
C VAL A 643 -26.88 2.81 0.00
N LEU A 644 -26.76 1.63 0.60
CA LEU A 644 -25.57 0.78 0.50
C LEU A 644 -25.36 0.28 -0.93
N ARG A 645 -26.43 0.07 -1.69
CA ARG A 645 -26.35 -0.31 -3.10
C ARG A 645 -25.69 0.78 -3.95
N TRP A 646 -26.03 2.05 -3.74
CA TRP A 646 -25.36 3.18 -4.42
C TRP A 646 -23.89 3.31 -4.05
N ILE A 647 -23.55 3.14 -2.76
CA ILE A 647 -22.16 3.13 -2.27
C ILE A 647 -21.40 1.99 -2.94
N SER A 648 -21.98 0.79 -3.00
CA SER A 648 -21.39 -0.37 -3.64
C SER A 648 -21.10 -0.11 -5.13
N TYR A 649 -22.04 0.45 -5.90
CA TYR A 649 -21.78 0.78 -7.31
C TYR A 649 -20.68 1.82 -7.52
N MET A 650 -20.47 2.72 -6.55
CA MET A 650 -19.38 3.69 -6.60
C MET A 650 -18.02 3.05 -6.30
N MET A 651 -17.95 1.89 -5.65
CA MET A 651 -16.68 1.26 -5.26
C MET A 651 -15.87 0.78 -6.47
N PRO A 652 -14.53 0.82 -6.40
CA PRO A 652 -13.65 0.47 -7.53
C PRO A 652 -13.63 -1.04 -7.86
N VAL A 653 -14.25 -1.90 -7.05
CA VAL A 653 -14.21 -3.37 -7.24
C VAL A 653 -15.54 -3.95 -7.74
N THR A 654 -16.68 -3.33 -7.42
CA THR A 654 -18.03 -3.85 -7.67
C THR A 654 -18.34 -4.09 -9.14
N LEU A 655 -18.33 -3.01 -9.93
CA LEU A 655 -18.66 -3.09 -11.35
C LEU A 655 -17.62 -3.89 -12.16
N PRO A 656 -16.30 -3.76 -11.89
CA PRO A 656 -15.30 -4.64 -12.51
C PRO A 656 -15.51 -6.13 -12.23
N SER A 657 -15.94 -6.52 -11.02
CA SER A 657 -16.27 -7.91 -10.72
C SER A 657 -17.47 -8.43 -11.52
N ALA A 658 -18.50 -7.60 -11.70
CA ALA A 658 -19.62 -7.93 -12.58
C ALA A 658 -19.16 -8.09 -14.05
N SER A 659 -18.25 -7.22 -14.53
CA SER A 659 -17.65 -7.33 -15.86
C SER A 659 -16.86 -8.63 -16.05
N VAL A 660 -16.05 -9.03 -15.06
CA VAL A 660 -15.31 -10.31 -15.11
C VAL A 660 -16.29 -11.48 -15.16
N ARG A 661 -17.35 -11.47 -14.35
CA ARG A 661 -18.38 -12.52 -14.37
C ARG A 661 -19.07 -12.61 -15.74
N ALA A 662 -19.37 -11.48 -16.37
CA ALA A 662 -19.95 -11.43 -17.71
C ALA A 662 -19.00 -12.00 -18.77
N ILE A 663 -17.71 -11.70 -18.71
CA ILE A 663 -16.71 -12.25 -19.65
C ILE A 663 -16.58 -13.77 -19.50
N VAL A 664 -16.47 -14.26 -18.27
CA VAL A 664 -16.23 -15.69 -18.00
C VAL A 664 -17.44 -16.53 -18.40
N TYR A 665 -18.66 -16.15 -17.98
CA TYR A 665 -19.85 -16.98 -18.14
C TYR A 665 -20.75 -16.61 -19.31
N LYS A 666 -20.89 -15.31 -19.63
CA LYS A 666 -21.71 -14.86 -20.77
C LYS A 666 -20.93 -14.79 -22.07
N GLY A 667 -19.59 -14.77 -22.01
CA GLY A 667 -18.74 -14.57 -23.19
C GLY A 667 -18.80 -13.14 -23.74
N SER A 668 -19.18 -12.16 -22.90
CA SER A 668 -19.36 -10.77 -23.31
C SER A 668 -18.09 -10.15 -23.90
N SER A 669 -18.29 -9.35 -24.95
CA SER A 669 -17.27 -8.57 -25.64
C SER A 669 -17.06 -7.20 -24.98
N ILE A 670 -16.05 -6.45 -25.41
CA ILE A 670 -15.75 -5.11 -24.87
C ILE A 670 -16.88 -4.08 -25.13
N PHE A 671 -17.72 -4.32 -26.14
CA PHE A 671 -18.80 -3.40 -26.52
C PHE A 671 -20.06 -3.59 -25.67
N ASP A 672 -20.14 -4.69 -24.92
CA ASP A 672 -21.27 -4.94 -24.05
C ASP A 672 -21.22 -4.00 -22.83
N SER A 673 -22.39 -3.50 -22.44
CA SER A 673 -22.56 -2.59 -21.29
C SER A 673 -21.95 -3.12 -20.01
N ASP A 674 -22.05 -4.43 -19.82
CA ASP A 674 -21.55 -5.10 -18.63
C ASP A 674 -20.02 -5.00 -18.51
N VAL A 675 -19.28 -4.85 -19.62
CA VAL A 675 -17.82 -4.88 -19.67
C VAL A 675 -17.21 -3.48 -19.70
N TYR A 676 -17.68 -2.59 -20.58
CA TYR A 676 -17.07 -1.26 -20.70
C TYR A 676 -17.31 -0.38 -19.47
N VAL A 677 -18.43 -0.57 -18.75
CA VAL A 677 -18.73 0.18 -17.52
C VAL A 677 -17.71 -0.12 -16.43
N GLY A 678 -17.33 -1.39 -16.24
CA GLY A 678 -16.29 -1.77 -15.29
C GLY A 678 -14.91 -1.20 -15.64
N LEU A 679 -14.56 -1.17 -16.93
CA LEU A 679 -13.32 -0.54 -17.41
C LEU A 679 -13.32 0.97 -17.10
N LEU A 680 -14.42 1.67 -17.40
CA LEU A 680 -14.54 3.10 -17.18
C LEU A 680 -14.40 3.45 -15.69
N VAL A 681 -15.08 2.70 -14.82
CA VAL A 681 -15.04 2.92 -13.36
C VAL A 681 -13.62 2.75 -12.80
N ASN A 682 -12.89 1.70 -13.21
CA ASN A 682 -11.48 1.53 -12.83
C ASN A 682 -10.65 2.74 -13.29
N CYS A 683 -10.78 3.16 -14.55
CA CYS A 683 -10.04 4.30 -15.09
C CYS A 683 -10.31 5.61 -14.32
N VAL A 684 -11.58 5.87 -13.97
CA VAL A 684 -11.96 7.05 -13.17
C VAL A 684 -11.32 7.02 -11.80
N TRP A 685 -11.37 5.89 -11.09
CA TRP A 685 -10.74 5.75 -9.77
C TRP A 685 -9.22 5.85 -9.82
N ILE A 686 -8.59 5.26 -10.83
CA ILE A 686 -7.14 5.38 -11.05
C ILE A 686 -6.75 6.85 -11.18
N LEU A 687 -7.45 7.62 -12.02
CA LEU A 687 -7.19 9.04 -12.21
C LEU A 687 -7.45 9.86 -10.94
N LEU A 688 -8.52 9.53 -10.21
CA LEU A 688 -8.86 10.18 -8.95
C LEU A 688 -7.77 9.97 -7.90
N TYR A 689 -7.37 8.72 -7.64
CA TYR A 689 -6.32 8.40 -6.68
C TYR A 689 -4.99 9.05 -7.07
N LEU A 690 -4.61 8.99 -8.34
CA LEU A 690 -3.40 9.63 -8.83
C LEU A 690 -3.42 11.16 -8.62
N ALA A 691 -4.55 11.82 -8.91
CA ALA A 691 -4.70 13.25 -8.69
C ALA A 691 -4.58 13.63 -7.20
N ILE A 692 -5.23 12.86 -6.32
CA ILE A 692 -5.17 13.09 -4.87
C ILE A 692 -3.75 12.84 -4.35
N SER A 693 -3.07 11.78 -4.79
CA SER A 693 -1.70 11.49 -4.40
C SER A 693 -0.72 12.60 -4.81
N ILE A 694 -0.82 13.10 -6.04
CA ILE A 694 0.02 14.22 -6.51
C ILE A 694 -0.25 15.49 -5.69
N PHE A 695 -1.52 15.81 -5.43
CA PHE A 695 -1.90 16.97 -4.63
C PHE A 695 -1.42 16.84 -3.17
N GLY A 696 -1.60 15.67 -2.56
CA GLY A 696 -1.18 15.42 -1.19
C GLY A 696 0.34 15.47 -1.00
N ILE A 697 1.12 14.97 -1.96
CA ILE A 697 2.59 15.12 -1.95
C ILE A 697 3.01 16.60 -2.03
N ARG A 698 2.31 17.41 -2.85
CA ARG A 698 2.58 18.86 -2.92
C ARG A 698 2.24 19.57 -1.60
N ARG A 699 1.16 19.16 -0.93
CA ARG A 699 0.74 19.73 0.36
C ARG A 699 1.66 19.34 1.51
N LEU A 700 2.16 18.09 1.52
CA LEU A 700 3.14 17.62 2.51
C LEU A 700 4.43 18.45 2.52
N LYS A 701 4.86 18.98 1.36
CA LYS A 701 6.01 19.90 1.29
C LYS A 701 5.76 21.24 1.99
N SER A 702 4.50 21.68 2.05
CA SER A 702 4.11 23.00 2.59
C SER A 702 4.06 23.05 4.13
N LEU A 703 4.05 21.89 4.80
CA LEU A 703 4.01 21.74 6.26
C LEU A 703 5.42 21.55 6.80
#